data_AF-A0A924T9K8-F1
#
_entry.id   AF-A0A924T9K8-F1
#
_cell.length_a   1.000
_cell.length_b   1.000
_cell.length_c   1.000
_cell.angle_alpha   90.00
_cell.angle_beta   90.00
_cell.angle_gamma   90.00
#
_symmetry.space_group_name_H-M   'P 1'
#
loop_
_entity.id
_entity.type
_entity.pdbx_description
1 polymer ?
#
loop_
_entity_poly.entity_id
_entity_poly.type
_entity_poly.pdbx_seq_one_letter_code
_entity_poly.pdbx_strand_id
1 'polypeptide(L)'
;LAGVVLRHEVYSADGSPVADVPYRVIEHNYEVRQLQRRTPTAHAVFFVYGCETLTHDYERDPADPRVSHSLTLAMGEAGEVVQAATVIYGRKLADPALPAAVTEDQQRQCVTCAEFAYTPDIDALVPVPAYRLRQSWQTRGAELTGVAPAANWFSAGELRAHLAAATPLEYEDVAAGPGPQLRLLSRTRALFRDNALAPLPPGQWDTLGLAFESYTLAHTPGILATHYHGRLSATRLAEAGFVELDADGYWWIPSGTELFPPNPRQHFFLPSGVRDPLGLETRFTLDADDLLLETISLTGAAWSTVRASNDYRVLAPFMRTDPNQNRHAVAFNELGMVVASAAMGRSGAGEGDTLADPSVRMEYDLFNWMNNGKPNVGHVFSRERHADPVSPWQESYLHLNGSGQVAMVKLRVHPGKASQRQADGSVVEVDADPRWIGNGRTICNNKGSVVKQYQPFFSTTHEYDTEEALQKVGVTPIHYYDPLGRLVRTRFANGTEARVRFDSWKQQLFDAGDTVLGSDWYAERGSPDPLAESEPLADPERRAAWLAACHANTPATIHFDSGGRVAYALADHGGGVSAATRIRSDLTGRFAAVFDPLGREVSSGFAGMDGPVMESSAEKGRRWVFCDVLGATRAVWDEHGREARVVYDALHRAVSQVALAPGAAPVTLQHIVYGDRHPDGAARRLLGALHLLFDQAGLVRIPEADFKGNPVRAERLLARAYSGATDWSAVAALAGYDDIMPAATPQLHADEVFGTAATYDALNRPLQVTLPDASVIVPSYNRGGFLSRLRAQPGGQGAFIDFLADQDVDANGQRLFARFGNGMLTRYFRDPLTFRLASLVTAPQGADPATEALQNIAYTYDAVGNLVELRDRAQDSRFFANASVGANARFTYDALSQLVRATGRELAGPTNDGPRNHTDFDLIARLPHPNNGQALRSYSEEY
;
A
#
# COMPACT_ATOMS: atom_id res chain seq x y z
N LEU A 1 24.80 -29.95 -23.62
CA LEU A 1 23.77 -30.35 -22.63
C LEU A 1 24.34 -30.62 -21.23
N ALA A 2 25.65 -30.83 -21.04
CA ALA A 2 26.20 -30.95 -19.68
C ALA A 2 25.96 -29.65 -18.89
N GLY A 3 25.47 -29.77 -17.65
CA GLY A 3 25.27 -28.64 -16.73
C GLY A 3 23.93 -27.91 -16.83
N VAL A 4 23.04 -28.26 -17.78
CA VAL A 4 21.68 -27.70 -17.83
C VAL A 4 20.68 -28.59 -17.09
N VAL A 5 19.68 -27.97 -16.46
CA VAL A 5 18.61 -28.67 -15.71
C VAL A 5 17.58 -29.21 -16.69
N LEU A 6 17.31 -30.51 -16.65
CA LEU A 6 16.26 -31.12 -17.49
C LEU A 6 14.92 -31.24 -16.76
N ARG A 7 14.97 -31.45 -15.44
CA ARG A 7 13.79 -31.66 -14.60
C ARG A 7 14.07 -31.23 -13.17
N HIS A 8 13.09 -30.59 -12.53
CA HIS A 8 13.13 -30.16 -11.13
C HIS A 8 11.79 -30.50 -10.47
N GLU A 9 11.84 -31.16 -9.31
CA GLU A 9 10.66 -31.62 -8.58
C GLU A 9 10.76 -31.20 -7.11
N VAL A 10 9.64 -30.76 -6.53
CA VAL A 10 9.57 -30.32 -5.13
C VAL A 10 8.63 -31.23 -4.34
N TYR A 11 9.12 -31.85 -3.26
CA TYR A 11 8.37 -32.76 -2.38
C TYR A 11 8.40 -32.28 -0.92
N SER A 12 7.60 -32.92 -0.06
CA SER A 12 7.65 -32.80 1.40
C SER A 12 7.78 -34.18 2.05
N ALA A 13 8.85 -34.41 2.81
CA ALA A 13 9.02 -35.61 3.63
C ALA A 13 8.30 -35.46 4.99
N ASP A 14 6.99 -35.22 4.96
CA ASP A 14 6.17 -34.93 6.16
C ASP A 14 5.46 -36.16 6.75
N GLY A 15 5.67 -37.35 6.18
CA GLY A 15 5.07 -38.60 6.65
C GLY A 15 3.58 -38.74 6.36
N SER A 16 2.98 -37.82 5.59
CA SER A 16 1.60 -37.98 5.14
C SER A 16 1.49 -39.05 4.04
N PRO A 17 0.28 -39.61 3.78
CA PRO A 17 0.08 -40.60 2.72
C PRO A 17 0.41 -40.11 1.30
N VAL A 18 0.56 -38.80 1.12
CA VAL A 18 0.88 -38.13 -0.15
C VAL A 18 2.29 -37.53 -0.14
N ALA A 19 3.20 -38.01 0.73
CA ALA A 19 4.61 -37.60 0.78
C ALA A 19 5.35 -37.79 -0.55
N ASP A 20 5.02 -38.86 -1.28
CA ASP A 20 5.63 -39.20 -2.57
C ASP A 20 4.98 -38.49 -3.76
N VAL A 21 4.04 -37.57 -3.53
CA VAL A 21 3.44 -36.74 -4.58
C VAL A 21 4.09 -35.35 -4.55
N PRO A 22 4.62 -34.85 -5.68
CA PRO A 22 5.28 -33.54 -5.71
C PRO A 22 4.26 -32.40 -5.56
N TYR A 23 4.72 -31.27 -5.07
CA TYR A 23 4.03 -29.98 -5.17
C TYR A 23 4.11 -29.43 -6.59
N ARG A 24 5.31 -29.47 -7.17
CA ARG A 24 5.62 -28.88 -8.49
C ARG A 24 6.65 -29.72 -9.23
N VAL A 25 6.45 -29.84 -10.55
CA VAL A 25 7.42 -30.41 -11.49
C VAL A 25 7.66 -29.41 -12.62
N ILE A 26 8.93 -29.10 -12.90
CA ILE A 26 9.35 -28.26 -14.04
C ILE A 26 10.26 -29.10 -14.93
N GLU A 27 9.96 -29.15 -16.22
CA GLU A 27 10.73 -29.87 -17.23
C GLU A 27 11.21 -28.89 -18.31
N HIS A 28 12.43 -29.11 -18.80
CA HIS A 28 13.05 -28.26 -19.82
C HIS A 28 13.50 -29.10 -21.01
N ASN A 29 13.30 -28.55 -22.21
CA ASN A 29 13.81 -29.10 -23.46
C ASN A 29 14.78 -28.11 -24.12
N TYR A 30 15.85 -28.62 -24.72
CA TYR A 30 16.92 -27.82 -25.31
C TYR A 30 17.25 -28.31 -26.71
N GLU A 31 17.57 -27.38 -27.61
CA GLU A 31 18.12 -27.67 -28.92
C GLU A 31 19.60 -27.33 -28.98
N VAL A 32 20.36 -28.13 -29.74
CA VAL A 32 21.80 -27.93 -29.98
C VAL A 32 22.01 -27.62 -31.46
N ARG A 33 22.30 -26.35 -31.75
CA ARG A 33 22.56 -25.88 -33.11
C ARG A 33 24.05 -25.88 -33.40
N GLN A 34 24.47 -26.54 -34.48
CA GLN A 34 25.84 -26.45 -34.96
C GLN A 34 26.05 -25.14 -35.74
N LEU A 35 26.82 -24.21 -35.17
CA LEU A 35 27.15 -22.93 -35.83
C LEU A 35 28.34 -23.07 -36.79
N GLN A 36 29.34 -23.87 -36.43
CA GLN A 36 30.51 -24.11 -37.25
C GLN A 36 30.89 -25.58 -37.27
N ARG A 37 31.26 -26.08 -38.45
CA ARG A 37 31.73 -27.45 -38.62
C ARG A 37 33.15 -27.60 -38.08
N ARG A 38 33.46 -28.80 -37.59
CA ARG A 38 34.81 -29.17 -37.17
C ARG A 38 35.77 -29.04 -38.36
N THR A 39 36.95 -28.48 -38.12
CA THR A 39 38.09 -28.53 -39.04
C THR A 39 39.16 -29.50 -38.49
N PRO A 40 40.23 -29.82 -39.24
CA PRO A 40 41.31 -30.65 -38.70
C PRO A 40 41.99 -30.05 -37.46
N THR A 41 41.96 -28.73 -37.33
CA THR A 41 42.65 -27.97 -36.27
C THR A 41 41.72 -27.37 -35.22
N ALA A 42 40.40 -27.34 -35.44
CA ALA A 42 39.43 -26.76 -34.51
C ALA A 42 38.18 -27.64 -34.35
N HIS A 43 37.62 -27.65 -33.13
CA HIS A 43 36.36 -28.34 -32.85
C HIS A 43 35.17 -27.65 -33.55
N ALA A 44 34.07 -28.40 -33.70
CA ALA A 44 32.80 -27.80 -34.12
C ALA A 44 32.31 -26.84 -33.03
N VAL A 45 31.67 -25.75 -33.44
CA VAL A 45 31.04 -24.78 -32.53
C VAL A 45 29.56 -25.08 -32.47
N PHE A 46 29.03 -25.22 -31.26
CA PHE A 46 27.62 -25.47 -30.99
C PHE A 46 27.04 -24.38 -30.10
N PHE A 47 25.77 -24.05 -30.32
CA PHE A 47 24.98 -23.17 -29.48
C PHE A 47 23.81 -23.96 -28.90
N VAL A 48 23.62 -23.87 -27.59
CA VAL A 48 22.57 -24.59 -26.86
C VAL A 48 21.59 -23.56 -26.32
N TYR A 49 20.30 -23.77 -26.56
CA TYR A 49 19.26 -22.86 -26.11
C TYR A 49 18.02 -23.62 -25.64
N GLY A 50 17.27 -22.99 -24.74
CA GLY A 50 16.01 -23.52 -24.23
C GLY A 50 14.90 -23.38 -25.27
N CYS A 51 14.27 -24.49 -25.60
CA CYS A 51 13.15 -24.54 -26.54
C CYS A 51 11.83 -24.54 -25.84
N GLU A 52 11.71 -25.31 -24.76
CA GLU A 52 10.44 -25.53 -24.08
C GLU A 52 10.66 -25.62 -22.57
N THR A 53 9.71 -25.10 -21.80
CA THR A 53 9.64 -25.30 -20.36
C THR A 53 8.19 -25.60 -19.98
N LEU A 54 7.96 -26.78 -19.41
CA LEU A 54 6.64 -27.26 -19.00
C LEU A 54 6.60 -27.33 -17.47
N THR A 55 5.66 -26.63 -16.86
CA THR A 55 5.48 -26.58 -15.39
C THR A 55 4.14 -27.17 -15.01
N HIS A 56 4.15 -28.14 -14.10
CA HIS A 56 2.98 -28.71 -13.46
C HIS A 56 2.95 -28.30 -11.99
N ASP A 57 1.93 -27.56 -11.59
CA ASP A 57 1.57 -27.33 -10.20
C ASP A 57 0.58 -28.42 -9.79
N TYR A 58 1.04 -29.42 -9.04
CA TYR A 58 0.22 -30.54 -8.58
C TYR A 58 -0.43 -30.26 -7.22
N GLU A 59 0.23 -29.49 -6.36
CA GLU A 59 -0.21 -29.27 -4.97
C GLU A 59 -0.53 -30.58 -4.23
N ARG A 60 0.22 -31.64 -4.58
CA ARG A 60 0.09 -33.02 -4.08
C ARG A 60 -1.18 -33.76 -4.51
N ASP A 61 -1.91 -33.26 -5.50
CA ASP A 61 -2.93 -34.00 -6.23
C ASP A 61 -2.42 -34.35 -7.64
N PRO A 62 -2.04 -35.62 -7.90
CA PRO A 62 -1.53 -36.01 -9.21
C PRO A 62 -2.61 -36.02 -10.30
N ALA A 63 -3.89 -36.01 -9.94
CA ALA A 63 -5.00 -36.12 -10.88
C ALA A 63 -5.40 -34.78 -11.52
N ASP A 64 -5.11 -33.65 -10.86
CA ASP A 64 -5.65 -32.34 -11.25
C ASP A 64 -4.62 -31.18 -11.23
N PRO A 65 -3.46 -31.31 -11.89
CA PRO A 65 -2.48 -30.24 -11.93
C PRO A 65 -2.94 -29.03 -12.75
N ARG A 66 -2.46 -27.85 -12.37
CA ARG A 66 -2.44 -26.68 -13.26
C ARG A 66 -1.15 -26.69 -14.07
N VAL A 67 -1.25 -26.45 -15.38
CA VAL A 67 -0.12 -26.60 -16.30
C VAL A 67 0.14 -25.35 -17.12
N SER A 68 1.39 -24.89 -17.10
CA SER A 68 1.88 -23.81 -17.96
C SER A 68 3.07 -24.28 -18.81
N HIS A 69 3.17 -23.75 -20.03
CA HIS A 69 4.16 -24.18 -21.02
C HIS A 69 4.68 -22.98 -21.79
N SER A 70 5.97 -22.70 -21.70
CA SER A 70 6.65 -21.67 -22.50
C SER A 70 7.43 -22.32 -23.64
N LEU A 71 7.27 -21.81 -24.86
CA LEU A 71 7.90 -22.33 -26.07
C LEU A 71 8.60 -21.21 -26.86
N THR A 72 9.83 -21.46 -27.28
CA THR A 72 10.55 -20.70 -28.29
C THR A 72 10.12 -21.21 -29.67
N LEU A 73 9.39 -20.41 -30.45
CA LEU A 73 8.85 -20.82 -31.75
C LEU A 73 9.84 -20.61 -32.90
N ALA A 74 10.58 -19.50 -32.84
CA ALA A 74 11.60 -19.16 -33.81
C ALA A 74 12.75 -18.41 -33.14
N MET A 75 13.96 -18.71 -33.58
CA MET A 75 15.16 -17.94 -33.21
C MET A 75 15.87 -17.45 -34.46
N GLY A 76 16.52 -16.30 -34.34
CA GLY A 76 17.38 -15.77 -35.38
C GLY A 76 18.77 -16.42 -35.39
N GLU A 77 19.67 -15.81 -36.16
CA GLU A 77 20.98 -16.36 -36.47
C GLU A 77 21.96 -16.24 -35.29
N ALA A 78 21.83 -15.21 -34.47
CA ALA A 78 22.70 -14.93 -33.32
C ALA A 78 22.20 -15.55 -32.00
N GLY A 79 21.10 -16.31 -32.04
CA GLY A 79 20.50 -16.94 -30.87
C GLY A 79 19.42 -16.12 -30.17
N GLU A 80 19.01 -15.00 -30.77
CA GLU A 80 17.91 -14.16 -30.33
C GLU A 80 16.55 -14.81 -30.63
N VAL A 81 15.58 -14.62 -29.74
CA VAL A 81 14.23 -15.17 -29.91
C VAL A 81 13.41 -14.23 -30.79
N VAL A 82 12.91 -14.72 -31.92
CA VAL A 82 12.12 -13.91 -32.87
C VAL A 82 10.62 -14.13 -32.66
N GLN A 83 10.22 -15.33 -32.26
CA GLN A 83 8.85 -15.65 -31.85
C GLN A 83 8.86 -16.57 -30.64
N ALA A 84 7.99 -16.28 -29.68
CA ALA A 84 7.75 -17.10 -28.49
C ALA A 84 6.26 -17.25 -28.23
N ALA A 85 5.89 -18.30 -27.49
CA ALA A 85 4.54 -18.50 -26.98
C ALA A 85 4.55 -18.97 -25.53
N THR A 86 3.53 -18.58 -24.78
CA THR A 86 3.19 -19.16 -23.48
C THR A 86 1.78 -19.69 -23.54
N VAL A 87 1.61 -20.94 -23.12
CA VAL A 87 0.33 -21.62 -23.04
C VAL A 87 0.01 -21.89 -21.58
N ILE A 88 -1.19 -21.51 -21.17
CA ILE A 88 -1.80 -21.93 -19.92
C ILE A 88 -2.92 -22.89 -20.29
N TYR A 89 -2.81 -24.14 -19.86
CA TYR A 89 -3.80 -25.16 -20.19
C TYR A 89 -4.97 -25.09 -19.20
N GLY A 90 -6.18 -25.28 -19.74
CA GLY A 90 -7.38 -25.40 -18.93
C GLY A 90 -7.38 -26.66 -18.06
N ARG A 91 -8.07 -26.57 -16.92
CA ARG A 91 -8.35 -27.70 -16.02
C ARG A 91 -8.99 -28.85 -16.79
N LYS A 92 -8.58 -30.09 -16.53
CA LYS A 92 -9.16 -31.28 -17.19
C LYS A 92 -10.39 -31.81 -16.48
N LEU A 93 -10.41 -31.71 -15.14
CA LEU A 93 -11.50 -32.22 -14.32
C LEU A 93 -12.48 -31.09 -14.00
N ALA A 94 -13.77 -31.30 -14.26
CA ALA A 94 -14.81 -30.37 -13.85
C ALA A 94 -15.22 -30.64 -12.40
N ASP A 95 -15.31 -29.60 -11.59
CA ASP A 95 -15.90 -29.68 -10.25
C ASP A 95 -17.42 -29.45 -10.35
N PRO A 96 -18.26 -30.47 -10.09
CA PRO A 96 -19.71 -30.33 -10.23
C PRO A 96 -20.34 -29.37 -9.21
N ALA A 97 -19.61 -28.97 -8.16
CA ALA A 97 -20.08 -27.99 -7.19
C ALA A 97 -19.93 -26.54 -7.69
N LEU A 98 -19.16 -26.31 -8.77
CA LEU A 98 -18.92 -24.96 -9.29
C LEU A 98 -19.99 -24.54 -10.30
N PRO A 99 -20.35 -23.24 -10.34
CA PRO A 99 -21.17 -22.70 -11.41
C PRO A 99 -20.51 -22.94 -12.78
N ALA A 100 -21.31 -23.21 -13.81
CA ALA A 100 -20.82 -23.50 -15.16
C ALA A 100 -19.82 -22.45 -15.68
N ALA A 101 -20.09 -21.16 -15.45
CA ALA A 101 -19.20 -20.07 -15.86
C ALA A 101 -17.81 -20.13 -15.18
N VAL A 102 -17.72 -20.61 -13.94
CA VAL A 102 -16.44 -20.78 -13.23
C VAL A 102 -15.69 -21.98 -13.79
N THR A 103 -16.41 -23.07 -14.09
CA THR A 103 -15.85 -24.25 -14.77
C THR A 103 -15.31 -23.88 -16.14
N GLU A 104 -16.02 -23.06 -16.91
CA GLU A 104 -15.54 -22.52 -18.19
C GLU A 104 -14.25 -21.70 -18.02
N ASP A 105 -14.16 -20.84 -17.01
CA ASP A 105 -12.96 -20.05 -16.74
C ASP A 105 -11.77 -20.93 -16.29
N GLN A 106 -12.02 -22.02 -15.56
CA GLN A 106 -10.99 -23.01 -15.21
C GLN A 106 -10.54 -23.85 -16.40
N GLN A 107 -11.46 -24.23 -17.29
CA GLN A 107 -11.19 -25.04 -18.48
C GLN A 107 -10.66 -24.22 -19.66
N ARG A 108 -10.65 -22.88 -19.53
CA ARG A 108 -10.17 -21.99 -20.57
C ARG A 108 -8.67 -22.15 -20.77
N GLN A 109 -8.27 -22.48 -22.00
CA GLN A 109 -6.89 -22.41 -22.42
C GLN A 109 -6.54 -20.99 -22.88
N CYS A 110 -5.39 -20.48 -22.44
CA CYS A 110 -4.89 -19.16 -22.85
C CYS A 110 -3.55 -19.33 -23.57
N VAL A 111 -3.43 -18.80 -24.79
CA VAL A 111 -2.18 -18.81 -25.56
C VAL A 111 -1.77 -17.39 -25.84
N THR A 112 -0.65 -16.95 -25.28
CA THR A 112 -0.04 -15.65 -25.59
C THR A 112 1.19 -15.86 -26.46
N CYS A 113 1.35 -15.01 -27.46
CA CYS A 113 2.46 -15.04 -28.40
C CYS A 113 3.16 -13.68 -28.41
N ALA A 114 4.47 -13.70 -28.60
CA ALA A 114 5.28 -12.50 -28.75
C ALA A 114 6.15 -12.60 -30.00
N GLU A 115 6.21 -11.51 -30.77
CA GLU A 115 7.10 -11.34 -31.91
C GLU A 115 8.09 -10.21 -31.63
N PHE A 116 9.34 -10.42 -32.01
CA PHE A 116 10.43 -9.48 -31.78
C PHE A 116 11.12 -9.14 -33.10
N ALA A 117 11.33 -7.84 -33.35
CA ALA A 117 12.17 -7.37 -34.44
C ALA A 117 13.47 -6.79 -33.88
N TYR A 118 14.57 -7.09 -34.56
CA TYR A 118 15.92 -6.74 -34.12
C TYR A 118 16.59 -5.78 -35.11
N THR A 119 17.49 -4.95 -34.58
CA THR A 119 18.43 -4.18 -35.39
C THR A 119 19.41 -5.13 -36.11
N PRO A 120 20.16 -4.69 -37.13
CA PRO A 120 21.27 -5.49 -37.64
C PRO A 120 22.41 -5.58 -36.62
N ASP A 121 23.26 -6.62 -36.69
CA ASP A 121 24.53 -6.60 -35.95
C ASP A 121 25.44 -5.50 -36.52
N ILE A 122 26.30 -4.94 -35.68
CA ILE A 122 27.35 -4.01 -36.10
C ILE A 122 28.67 -4.74 -36.01
N ASP A 123 29.37 -4.87 -37.14
CA ASP A 123 30.76 -5.31 -37.22
C ASP A 123 31.49 -4.34 -38.14
N ALA A 124 32.04 -3.28 -37.54
CA ALA A 124 32.69 -2.19 -38.25
C ALA A 124 34.12 -2.01 -37.72
N LEU A 125 35.10 -1.85 -38.62
CA LEU A 125 36.51 -1.61 -38.26
C LEU A 125 36.91 -0.13 -38.30
N VAL A 126 36.06 0.73 -38.89
CA VAL A 126 36.34 2.15 -39.16
C VAL A 126 35.06 2.95 -38.87
N PRO A 127 35.15 4.17 -38.29
CA PRO A 127 36.37 4.89 -37.89
C PRO A 127 37.03 4.34 -36.62
N VAL A 128 36.29 3.58 -35.81
CA VAL A 128 36.79 2.86 -34.63
C VAL A 128 36.20 1.45 -34.68
N PRO A 129 36.99 0.40 -34.40
CA PRO A 129 36.47 -0.95 -34.29
C PRO A 129 35.31 -1.04 -33.29
N ALA A 130 34.15 -1.48 -33.76
CA ALA A 130 32.95 -1.65 -32.97
C ALA A 130 32.27 -2.97 -33.36
N TYR A 131 31.98 -3.79 -32.34
CA TYR A 131 31.21 -5.01 -32.49
C TYR A 131 30.01 -4.95 -31.54
N ARG A 132 28.79 -4.97 -32.09
CA ARG A 132 27.55 -5.00 -31.29
C ARG A 132 26.58 -6.03 -31.83
N LEU A 133 26.08 -6.85 -30.92
CA LEU A 133 24.97 -7.76 -31.20
C LEU A 133 23.66 -6.97 -31.25
N ARG A 134 22.87 -7.24 -32.27
CA ARG A 134 21.52 -6.70 -32.47
C ARG A 134 20.70 -6.58 -31.19
N GLN A 135 19.88 -5.54 -31.14
CA GLN A 135 18.97 -5.26 -30.03
C GLN A 135 17.53 -5.30 -30.52
N SER A 136 16.62 -5.75 -29.65
CA SER A 136 15.19 -5.68 -29.96
C SER A 136 14.77 -4.22 -30.03
N TRP A 137 14.13 -3.83 -31.13
CA TRP A 137 13.61 -2.48 -31.32
C TRP A 137 12.09 -2.46 -31.48
N GLN A 138 11.45 -3.61 -31.69
CA GLN A 138 10.00 -3.72 -31.71
C GLN A 138 9.57 -5.02 -31.07
N THR A 139 8.54 -4.96 -30.23
CA THR A 139 7.86 -6.14 -29.68
C THR A 139 6.37 -6.03 -29.95
N ARG A 140 5.75 -7.12 -30.41
CA ARG A 140 4.30 -7.26 -30.55
C ARG A 140 3.82 -8.42 -29.70
N GLY A 141 2.95 -8.14 -28.73
CA GLY A 141 2.24 -9.15 -27.96
C GLY A 141 0.86 -9.41 -28.54
N ALA A 142 0.47 -10.67 -28.61
CA ALA A 142 -0.83 -11.09 -29.11
C ALA A 142 -1.37 -12.31 -28.36
N GLU A 143 -2.67 -12.50 -28.46
CA GLU A 143 -3.38 -13.67 -27.97
C GLU A 143 -3.82 -14.53 -29.15
N LEU A 144 -3.53 -15.83 -29.10
CA LEU A 144 -3.99 -16.81 -30.07
C LEU A 144 -5.18 -17.60 -29.52
N THR A 145 -6.30 -17.57 -30.22
CA THR A 145 -7.57 -18.21 -29.84
C THR A 145 -8.07 -19.16 -30.93
N GLY A 146 -9.07 -19.99 -30.63
CA GLY A 146 -9.65 -20.92 -31.61
C GLY A 146 -8.72 -22.10 -31.97
N VAL A 147 -7.80 -22.44 -31.08
CA VAL A 147 -6.76 -23.48 -31.28
C VAL A 147 -6.79 -24.50 -30.16
N ALA A 148 -6.46 -25.74 -30.49
CA ALA A 148 -6.29 -26.84 -29.54
C ALA A 148 -5.09 -27.70 -29.96
N PRO A 149 -4.34 -28.29 -29.02
CA PRO A 149 -3.23 -29.18 -29.35
C PRO A 149 -3.74 -30.48 -29.98
N ALA A 150 -2.99 -31.09 -30.92
CA ALA A 150 -3.39 -32.38 -31.48
C ALA A 150 -3.18 -33.55 -30.49
N ALA A 151 -2.31 -33.36 -29.51
CA ALA A 151 -2.05 -34.27 -28.40
C ALA A 151 -2.31 -33.59 -27.05
N ASN A 152 -1.64 -34.03 -25.99
CA ASN A 152 -1.81 -33.45 -24.66
C ASN A 152 -1.33 -32.00 -24.54
N TRP A 153 -0.27 -31.64 -25.28
CA TRP A 153 0.39 -30.33 -25.22
C TRP A 153 0.70 -29.84 -26.63
N PHE A 154 0.75 -28.53 -26.82
CA PHE A 154 1.22 -27.96 -28.08
C PHE A 154 2.71 -28.23 -28.27
N SER A 155 3.08 -28.52 -29.51
CA SER A 155 4.44 -28.40 -30.01
C SER A 155 4.68 -27.01 -30.61
N ALA A 156 5.95 -26.60 -30.67
CA ALA A 156 6.33 -25.37 -31.38
C ALA A 156 5.94 -25.40 -32.87
N GLY A 157 5.87 -26.58 -33.50
CA GLY A 157 5.42 -26.76 -34.88
C GLY A 157 3.94 -26.40 -35.08
N GLU A 158 3.07 -26.90 -34.20
CA GLU A 158 1.62 -26.61 -34.25
C GLU A 158 1.33 -25.13 -34.02
N LEU A 159 1.94 -24.52 -32.99
CA LEU A 159 1.72 -23.10 -32.70
C LEU A 159 2.17 -22.21 -33.86
N ARG A 160 3.29 -22.52 -34.52
CA ARG A 160 3.70 -21.81 -35.74
C ARG A 160 2.69 -21.95 -36.88
N ALA A 161 2.16 -23.16 -37.10
CA ALA A 161 1.15 -23.39 -38.13
C ALA A 161 -0.15 -22.63 -37.84
N HIS A 162 -0.59 -22.62 -36.58
CA HIS A 162 -1.77 -21.85 -36.16
C HIS A 162 -1.56 -20.35 -36.29
N LEU A 163 -0.40 -19.82 -35.88
CA LEU A 163 -0.06 -18.41 -36.05
C LEU A 163 -0.08 -17.99 -37.53
N ALA A 164 0.47 -18.82 -38.41
CA ALA A 164 0.45 -18.56 -39.85
C ALA A 164 -0.96 -18.58 -40.47
N ALA A 165 -1.89 -19.32 -39.87
CA ALA A 165 -3.29 -19.42 -40.32
C ALA A 165 -4.25 -18.46 -39.59
N ALA A 166 -3.77 -17.70 -38.60
CA ALA A 166 -4.63 -16.93 -37.73
C ALA A 166 -5.17 -15.65 -38.38
N THR A 167 -6.46 -15.38 -38.17
CA THR A 167 -7.08 -14.12 -38.59
C THR A 167 -6.75 -13.03 -37.56
N PRO A 168 -6.18 -11.88 -37.97
CA PRO A 168 -5.84 -10.81 -37.04
C PRO A 168 -7.09 -10.13 -36.46
N LEU A 169 -7.02 -9.74 -35.20
CA LEU A 169 -8.04 -8.95 -34.50
C LEU A 169 -7.39 -7.76 -33.76
N GLU A 170 -8.11 -6.66 -33.65
CA GLU A 170 -7.70 -5.51 -32.83
C GLU A 170 -7.92 -5.79 -31.35
N TYR A 171 -7.37 -4.93 -30.50
CA TYR A 171 -7.32 -5.15 -29.05
C TYR A 171 -8.71 -5.24 -28.41
N GLU A 172 -9.61 -4.35 -28.81
CA GLU A 172 -10.98 -4.20 -28.34
C GLU A 172 -11.94 -5.27 -28.89
N ASP A 173 -11.51 -6.03 -29.90
CA ASP A 173 -12.34 -7.03 -30.54
C ASP A 173 -12.55 -8.27 -29.65
N VAL A 174 -13.72 -8.88 -29.79
CA VAL A 174 -14.07 -10.14 -29.15
C VAL A 174 -13.66 -11.30 -30.06
N ALA A 175 -12.74 -12.13 -29.60
CA ALA A 175 -12.33 -13.35 -30.30
C ALA A 175 -13.37 -14.48 -30.11
N ALA A 176 -14.32 -14.59 -31.04
CA ALA A 176 -15.43 -15.56 -30.99
C ALA A 176 -15.53 -16.47 -32.25
N GLY A 177 -14.52 -16.46 -33.11
CA GLY A 177 -14.50 -17.23 -34.35
C GLY A 177 -14.17 -18.72 -34.14
N PRO A 178 -14.61 -19.61 -35.05
CA PRO A 178 -14.40 -21.06 -34.93
C PRO A 178 -12.99 -21.54 -35.36
N GLY A 179 -12.13 -20.65 -35.87
CA GLY A 179 -10.78 -20.97 -36.31
C GLY A 179 -9.73 -20.11 -35.62
N PRO A 180 -8.43 -20.28 -35.94
CA PRO A 180 -7.36 -19.52 -35.30
C PRO A 180 -7.55 -18.00 -35.48
N GLN A 181 -7.53 -17.25 -34.38
CA GLN A 181 -7.57 -15.78 -34.40
C GLN A 181 -6.44 -15.22 -33.54
N LEU A 182 -5.81 -14.13 -33.99
CA LEU A 182 -4.67 -13.50 -33.35
C LEU A 182 -5.03 -12.07 -32.93
N ARG A 183 -5.38 -11.90 -31.66
CA ARG A 183 -5.81 -10.61 -31.10
C ARG A 183 -4.64 -9.82 -30.56
N LEU A 184 -4.53 -8.55 -30.92
CA LEU A 184 -3.48 -7.67 -30.43
C LEU A 184 -3.58 -7.46 -28.91
N LEU A 185 -2.47 -7.57 -28.17
CA LEU A 185 -2.41 -7.27 -26.74
C LEU A 185 -1.52 -6.07 -26.41
N SER A 186 -0.40 -5.93 -27.11
CA SER A 186 0.55 -4.85 -26.89
C SER A 186 1.44 -4.62 -28.10
N ARG A 187 1.97 -3.40 -28.24
CA ARG A 187 3.10 -3.09 -29.11
C ARG A 187 4.04 -2.12 -28.39
N THR A 188 5.34 -2.37 -28.54
CA THR A 188 6.38 -1.42 -28.14
C THR A 188 7.36 -1.21 -29.28
N ARG A 189 7.93 0.00 -29.34
CA ARG A 189 9.01 0.36 -30.28
C ARG A 189 10.10 1.12 -29.53
N ALA A 190 11.35 0.89 -29.87
CA ALA A 190 12.50 1.66 -29.39
C ALA A 190 13.27 2.19 -30.60
N LEU A 191 13.61 3.47 -30.56
CA LEU A 191 14.47 4.12 -31.54
C LEU A 191 15.85 4.38 -30.95
N PHE A 192 16.85 4.47 -31.82
CA PHE A 192 18.24 4.74 -31.47
C PHE A 192 18.70 6.06 -32.10
N ARG A 193 19.85 6.54 -31.67
CA ARG A 193 20.54 7.68 -32.26
C ARG A 193 21.75 7.24 -33.07
N ASP A 194 22.16 8.07 -34.02
CA ASP A 194 23.48 7.98 -34.63
C ASP A 194 24.57 8.49 -33.66
N ASN A 195 25.83 8.33 -34.04
CA ASN A 195 26.95 8.79 -33.21
C ASN A 195 27.04 10.34 -33.10
N ALA A 196 26.23 11.09 -33.88
CA ALA A 196 26.07 12.54 -33.81
C ALA A 196 24.81 12.97 -33.02
N LEU A 197 24.16 12.02 -32.34
CA LEU A 197 22.95 12.19 -31.53
C LEU A 197 21.66 12.51 -32.31
N ALA A 198 21.66 12.39 -33.63
CA ALA A 198 20.44 12.51 -34.43
C ALA A 198 19.60 11.22 -34.33
N PRO A 199 18.27 11.32 -34.26
CA PRO A 199 17.41 10.14 -34.23
C PRO A 199 17.53 9.35 -35.54
N LEU A 200 17.64 8.02 -35.42
CA LEU A 200 17.67 7.11 -36.56
C LEU A 200 16.28 6.56 -36.88
N PRO A 201 16.02 6.17 -38.14
CA PRO A 201 14.80 5.46 -38.51
C PRO A 201 14.62 4.14 -37.74
N PRO A 202 13.38 3.62 -37.63
CA PRO A 202 13.11 2.36 -36.97
C PRO A 202 13.97 1.20 -37.49
N GLY A 203 14.46 0.35 -36.58
CA GLY A 203 15.32 -0.79 -36.90
C GLY A 203 16.77 -0.46 -37.23
N GLN A 204 17.18 0.81 -37.17
CA GLN A 204 18.56 1.24 -37.35
C GLN A 204 19.18 1.66 -36.02
N TRP A 205 20.50 1.46 -35.92
CA TRP A 205 21.32 1.90 -34.79
C TRP A 205 22.79 2.01 -35.23
N ASP A 206 23.60 2.69 -34.44
CA ASP A 206 24.99 3.02 -34.75
C ASP A 206 25.97 2.44 -33.71
N THR A 207 27.28 2.57 -33.96
CA THR A 207 28.37 1.93 -33.21
C THR A 207 28.41 2.28 -31.72
N LEU A 208 27.80 3.37 -31.29
CA LEU A 208 27.66 3.72 -29.86
C LEU A 208 26.44 3.07 -29.19
N GLY A 209 25.45 2.58 -29.95
CA GLY A 209 24.26 1.92 -29.41
C GLY A 209 23.41 2.81 -28.51
N LEU A 210 23.37 4.13 -28.79
CA LEU A 210 22.68 5.12 -27.97
C LEU A 210 21.16 5.02 -28.20
N ALA A 211 20.41 4.83 -27.11
CA ALA A 211 18.95 4.89 -27.16
C ALA A 211 18.46 6.32 -27.45
N PHE A 212 17.29 6.45 -28.07
CA PHE A 212 16.63 7.74 -28.29
C PHE A 212 15.35 7.88 -27.49
N GLU A 213 14.29 7.22 -27.97
CA GLU A 213 12.94 7.30 -27.45
C GLU A 213 12.28 5.94 -27.65
N SER A 214 11.46 5.54 -26.69
CA SER A 214 10.63 4.35 -26.80
C SER A 214 9.15 4.72 -26.76
N TYR A 215 8.34 3.89 -27.39
CA TYR A 215 6.91 4.11 -27.57
C TYR A 215 6.14 2.87 -27.15
N THR A 216 5.07 3.06 -26.40
CA THR A 216 4.11 2.00 -26.05
C THR A 216 2.76 2.34 -26.64
N LEU A 217 2.13 1.38 -27.33
CA LEU A 217 0.81 1.61 -27.92
C LEU A 217 -0.24 1.78 -26.81
N ALA A 218 -1.03 2.84 -26.88
CA ALA A 218 -2.06 3.17 -25.89
C ALA A 218 -3.48 3.00 -26.44
N HIS A 219 -3.76 3.59 -27.60
CA HIS A 219 -5.10 3.59 -28.17
C HIS A 219 -5.11 3.16 -29.64
N THR A 220 -6.00 2.23 -29.94
CA THR A 220 -6.40 1.86 -31.30
C THR A 220 -7.59 2.73 -31.76
N PRO A 221 -7.85 2.82 -33.07
CA PRO A 221 -9.03 3.53 -33.58
C PRO A 221 -10.36 3.07 -32.97
N GLY A 222 -10.55 1.77 -32.74
CA GLY A 222 -11.81 1.26 -32.18
C GLY A 222 -11.92 1.41 -30.67
N ILE A 223 -10.82 1.49 -29.89
CA ILE A 223 -10.90 1.94 -28.48
C ILE A 223 -11.52 3.35 -28.42
N LEU A 224 -11.03 4.27 -29.24
CA LEU A 224 -11.49 5.66 -29.26
C LEU A 224 -12.96 5.76 -29.73
N ALA A 225 -13.32 5.00 -30.75
CA ALA A 225 -14.69 5.00 -31.29
C ALA A 225 -15.70 4.31 -30.35
N THR A 226 -15.38 3.11 -29.85
CA THR A 226 -16.31 2.25 -29.12
C THR A 226 -16.36 2.57 -27.64
N HIS A 227 -15.19 2.65 -26.97
CA HIS A 227 -15.14 2.73 -25.51
C HIS A 227 -15.14 4.16 -24.98
N TYR A 228 -14.49 5.10 -25.68
CA TYR A 228 -14.62 6.53 -25.38
C TYR A 228 -15.86 7.17 -26.03
N HIS A 229 -16.58 6.45 -26.91
CA HIS A 229 -17.70 6.96 -27.72
C HIS A 229 -17.35 8.26 -28.48
N GLY A 230 -16.13 8.35 -29.02
CA GLY A 230 -15.68 9.51 -29.79
C GLY A 230 -15.46 10.79 -28.97
N ARG A 231 -15.44 10.73 -27.63
CA ARG A 231 -15.18 11.89 -26.75
C ARG A 231 -13.77 12.48 -26.90
N LEU A 232 -12.83 11.71 -27.44
CA LEU A 232 -11.45 12.10 -27.64
C LEU A 232 -11.21 12.42 -29.11
N SER A 233 -10.78 13.65 -29.39
CA SER A 233 -10.28 14.06 -30.71
C SER A 233 -8.76 13.89 -30.78
N ALA A 234 -8.22 13.86 -32.00
CA ALA A 234 -6.77 13.86 -32.23
C ALA A 234 -6.07 15.03 -31.51
N THR A 235 -6.70 16.20 -31.47
CA THR A 235 -6.19 17.37 -30.73
C THR A 235 -6.10 17.10 -29.23
N ARG A 236 -7.14 16.53 -28.61
CA ARG A 236 -7.12 16.21 -27.16
C ARG A 236 -6.06 15.17 -26.81
N LEU A 237 -5.84 14.20 -27.69
CA LEU A 237 -4.79 13.19 -27.54
C LEU A 237 -3.40 13.83 -27.63
N ALA A 238 -3.16 14.68 -28.62
CA ALA A 238 -1.90 15.41 -28.76
C ALA A 238 -1.63 16.36 -27.58
N GLU A 239 -2.65 17.08 -27.09
CA GLU A 239 -2.55 17.94 -25.89
C GLU A 239 -2.28 17.15 -24.60
N ALA A 240 -2.58 15.85 -24.60
CA ALA A 240 -2.28 14.91 -23.52
C ALA A 240 -0.96 14.15 -23.75
N GLY A 241 -0.18 14.52 -24.77
CA GLY A 241 1.16 14.00 -25.04
C GLY A 241 1.23 12.74 -25.90
N PHE A 242 0.08 12.20 -26.34
CA PHE A 242 0.07 11.02 -27.20
C PHE A 242 0.53 11.40 -28.62
N VAL A 243 1.23 10.48 -29.28
CA VAL A 243 1.77 10.68 -30.63
C VAL A 243 1.29 9.61 -31.60
N GLU A 244 1.09 10.00 -32.85
CA GLU A 244 0.79 9.09 -33.95
C GLU A 244 2.07 8.91 -34.79
N LEU A 245 2.58 7.67 -34.87
CA LEU A 245 3.87 7.39 -35.51
C LEU A 245 3.74 7.13 -37.02
N ASP A 246 2.69 6.42 -37.44
CA ASP A 246 2.58 5.87 -38.79
C ASP A 246 1.40 6.44 -39.61
N ALA A 247 0.68 7.44 -39.06
CA ALA A 247 -0.54 8.02 -39.65
C ALA A 247 -1.66 6.99 -39.92
N ASP A 248 -1.75 5.96 -39.08
CA ASP A 248 -2.67 4.82 -39.18
C ASP A 248 -3.80 4.84 -38.12
N GLY A 249 -3.90 5.92 -37.34
CA GLY A 249 -4.88 6.12 -36.28
C GLY A 249 -4.50 5.51 -34.93
N TYR A 250 -3.30 4.92 -34.79
CA TYR A 250 -2.81 4.38 -33.52
C TYR A 250 -2.02 5.44 -32.73
N TRP A 251 -2.36 5.57 -31.45
CA TRP A 251 -1.77 6.57 -30.56
C TRP A 251 -0.86 5.91 -29.53
N TRP A 252 0.33 6.47 -29.39
CA TRP A 252 1.44 5.92 -28.62
C TRP A 252 1.84 6.86 -27.48
N ILE A 253 2.28 6.26 -26.38
CA ILE A 253 2.92 6.93 -25.25
C ILE A 253 4.44 6.95 -25.51
N PRO A 254 5.07 8.12 -25.67
CA PRO A 254 6.53 8.24 -25.68
C PRO A 254 7.13 8.11 -24.28
N SER A 255 8.41 7.70 -24.17
CA SER A 255 9.14 7.62 -22.89
C SER A 255 9.78 8.93 -22.43
N GLY A 256 9.87 9.93 -23.30
CA GLY A 256 10.75 11.09 -23.11
C GLY A 256 12.15 10.82 -23.69
N THR A 257 13.00 11.85 -23.64
CA THR A 257 14.31 11.86 -24.31
C THR A 257 15.42 12.40 -23.42
N GLU A 258 16.62 11.86 -23.59
CA GLU A 258 17.83 12.38 -22.95
C GLU A 258 18.32 13.67 -23.63
N LEU A 259 18.81 14.60 -22.83
CA LEU A 259 19.50 15.81 -23.27
C LEU A 259 21.00 15.61 -23.12
N PHE A 260 21.80 16.12 -24.05
CA PHE A 260 23.26 15.97 -24.04
C PHE A 260 23.96 17.34 -24.04
N PRO A 261 25.18 17.43 -23.48
CA PRO A 261 25.97 18.66 -23.59
C PRO A 261 26.41 18.91 -25.05
N PRO A 262 26.82 20.14 -25.42
CA PRO A 262 27.24 20.46 -26.79
C PRO A 262 28.40 19.62 -27.34
N ASN A 263 29.27 19.09 -26.46
CA ASN A 263 30.41 18.26 -26.82
C ASN A 263 30.30 16.86 -26.18
N PRO A 264 29.28 16.06 -26.52
CA PRO A 264 28.92 14.83 -25.79
C PRO A 264 30.06 13.82 -25.70
N ARG A 265 30.90 13.73 -26.74
CA ARG A 265 32.08 12.84 -26.75
C ARG A 265 33.10 13.18 -25.66
N GLN A 266 33.26 14.45 -25.30
CA GLN A 266 34.16 14.87 -24.22
C GLN A 266 33.59 14.53 -22.83
N HIS A 267 32.28 14.28 -22.75
CA HIS A 267 31.53 13.94 -21.54
C HIS A 267 31.00 12.49 -21.59
N PHE A 268 31.72 11.59 -22.27
CA PHE A 268 31.42 10.16 -22.33
C PHE A 268 30.01 9.79 -22.84
N PHE A 269 29.33 10.70 -23.55
CA PHE A 269 27.91 10.58 -23.90
C PHE A 269 27.02 10.36 -22.67
N LEU A 270 27.38 10.95 -21.53
CA LEU A 270 26.50 11.05 -20.38
C LEU A 270 25.45 12.15 -20.67
N PRO A 271 24.17 11.91 -20.33
CA PRO A 271 23.15 12.94 -20.45
C PRO A 271 23.47 14.12 -19.52
N SER A 272 22.99 15.32 -19.86
CA SER A 272 23.00 16.53 -19.03
C SER A 272 21.60 16.96 -18.58
N GLY A 273 20.62 16.10 -18.85
CA GLY A 273 19.22 16.33 -18.54
C GLY A 273 18.33 15.29 -19.20
N VAL A 274 17.05 15.39 -18.87
CA VAL A 274 15.97 14.61 -19.49
C VAL A 274 14.83 15.55 -19.83
N ARG A 275 14.16 15.28 -20.94
CA ARG A 275 12.89 15.89 -21.34
C ARG A 275 11.81 14.83 -21.24
N ASP A 276 10.80 15.09 -20.44
CA ASP A 276 9.66 14.17 -20.33
C ASP A 276 8.76 14.23 -21.58
N PRO A 277 7.84 13.27 -21.75
CA PRO A 277 6.89 13.22 -22.87
C PRO A 277 6.05 14.49 -23.12
N LEU A 278 5.81 15.31 -22.09
CA LEU A 278 5.04 16.55 -22.20
C LEU A 278 5.94 17.79 -22.42
N GLY A 279 7.26 17.59 -22.45
CA GLY A 279 8.25 18.59 -22.83
C GLY A 279 8.94 19.29 -21.65
N LEU A 280 8.64 18.94 -20.40
CA LEU A 280 9.33 19.52 -19.25
C LEU A 280 10.76 18.97 -19.18
N GLU A 281 11.72 19.88 -19.17
CA GLU A 281 13.14 19.54 -19.11
C GLU A 281 13.67 19.65 -17.69
N THR A 282 14.14 18.52 -17.15
CA THR A 282 14.99 18.49 -15.96
C THR A 282 16.45 18.50 -16.41
N ARG A 283 17.20 19.53 -16.03
CA ARG A 283 18.62 19.68 -16.34
C ARG A 283 19.45 19.38 -15.12
N PHE A 284 20.59 18.73 -15.35
CA PHE A 284 21.55 18.49 -14.31
C PHE A 284 22.98 18.81 -14.75
N THR A 285 23.80 19.21 -13.79
CA THR A 285 25.23 19.45 -14.00
C THR A 285 26.01 18.44 -13.19
N LEU A 286 26.99 17.79 -13.84
CA LEU A 286 27.99 16.98 -13.17
C LEU A 286 29.18 17.86 -12.78
N ASP A 287 30.05 17.33 -11.92
CA ASP A 287 31.36 17.89 -11.62
C ASP A 287 32.27 17.94 -12.86
N ALA A 288 33.45 18.54 -12.71
CA ALA A 288 34.40 18.73 -13.80
C ALA A 288 34.93 17.42 -14.41
N ASP A 289 34.76 16.29 -13.72
CA ASP A 289 35.24 14.96 -14.13
C ASP A 289 34.08 14.05 -14.62
N ASP A 290 32.86 14.58 -14.74
CA ASP A 290 31.64 13.87 -15.13
C ASP A 290 31.29 12.66 -14.22
N LEU A 291 31.62 12.76 -12.92
CA LEU A 291 31.41 11.68 -11.95
C LEU A 291 30.15 11.89 -11.11
N LEU A 292 30.02 13.04 -10.46
CA LEU A 292 28.99 13.29 -9.46
C LEU A 292 28.14 14.49 -9.80
N LEU A 293 26.86 14.40 -9.44
CA LEU A 293 25.88 15.46 -9.62
C LEU A 293 26.18 16.65 -8.70
N GLU A 294 26.15 17.86 -9.26
CA GLU A 294 26.27 19.13 -8.51
C GLU A 294 24.96 19.90 -8.44
N THR A 295 24.19 19.94 -9.53
CA THR A 295 22.91 20.66 -9.55
C THR A 295 21.84 19.92 -10.35
N ILE A 296 20.58 20.08 -9.93
CA ILE A 296 19.39 19.71 -10.70
C ILE A 296 18.47 20.94 -10.74
N SER A 297 17.86 21.21 -11.88
CA SER A 297 16.86 22.27 -12.04
C SER A 297 15.83 21.93 -13.12
N LEU A 298 14.65 22.53 -13.01
CA LEU A 298 13.62 22.49 -14.06
C LEU A 298 13.77 23.70 -14.97
N THR A 299 13.75 23.46 -16.28
CA THR A 299 13.75 24.53 -17.29
C THR A 299 12.46 25.35 -17.17
N GLY A 300 12.56 26.68 -17.21
CA GLY A 300 11.43 27.58 -17.00
C GLY A 300 11.08 27.85 -15.52
N ALA A 301 11.70 27.14 -14.57
CA ALA A 301 11.51 27.34 -13.13
C ALA A 301 12.86 27.42 -12.41
N ALA A 302 13.61 28.51 -12.62
CA ALA A 302 14.95 28.69 -12.04
C ALA A 302 15.00 28.56 -10.51
N TRP A 303 13.88 28.86 -9.83
CA TRP A 303 13.71 28.69 -8.39
C TRP A 303 13.87 27.23 -7.94
N SER A 304 13.59 26.25 -8.80
CA SER A 304 13.58 24.80 -8.48
C SER A 304 14.97 24.17 -8.30
N THR A 305 16.03 24.97 -8.32
CA THR A 305 17.40 24.47 -8.28
C THR A 305 17.72 23.77 -6.96
N VAL A 306 18.10 22.49 -7.03
CA VAL A 306 18.71 21.72 -5.93
C VAL A 306 20.21 21.66 -6.17
N ARG A 307 21.01 21.86 -5.12
CA ARG A 307 22.48 21.76 -5.19
C ARG A 307 22.99 20.66 -4.27
N ALA A 308 24.02 19.95 -4.71
CA ALA A 308 24.74 18.95 -3.95
C ALA A 308 26.21 19.36 -3.78
N SER A 309 26.81 18.99 -2.65
CA SER A 309 28.25 19.01 -2.44
C SER A 309 28.68 17.60 -2.06
N ASN A 310 29.74 17.11 -2.71
CA ASN A 310 30.06 15.69 -2.77
C ASN A 310 31.32 15.31 -1.96
N ASP A 311 31.31 14.10 -1.40
CA ASP A 311 32.49 13.45 -0.82
C ASP A 311 32.98 12.36 -1.78
N TYR A 312 34.11 12.62 -2.43
CA TYR A 312 34.67 11.75 -3.47
C TYR A 312 35.19 10.42 -2.92
N ARG A 313 35.40 10.27 -1.61
CA ARG A 313 35.81 8.98 -1.03
C ARG A 313 34.69 7.95 -1.10
N VAL A 314 33.44 8.40 -1.04
CA VAL A 314 32.23 7.57 -1.04
C VAL A 314 31.40 7.73 -2.32
N LEU A 315 31.80 8.64 -3.22
CA LEU A 315 31.10 8.97 -4.46
C LEU A 315 29.61 9.35 -4.21
N ALA A 316 29.37 10.16 -3.17
CA ALA A 316 28.02 10.53 -2.75
C ALA A 316 27.95 11.97 -2.20
N PRO A 317 26.77 12.62 -2.26
CA PRO A 317 26.57 13.94 -1.67
C PRO A 317 26.66 13.89 -0.14
N PHE A 318 27.47 14.76 0.46
CA PHE A 318 27.50 14.98 1.91
C PHE A 318 26.63 16.18 2.32
N MET A 319 26.28 17.08 1.39
CA MET A 319 25.37 18.19 1.65
C MET A 319 24.42 18.41 0.46
N ARG A 320 23.15 18.65 0.74
CA ARG A 320 22.12 19.01 -0.23
C ARG A 320 21.47 20.33 0.18
N THR A 321 21.32 21.25 -0.76
CA THR A 321 20.61 22.53 -0.60
C THR A 321 19.36 22.51 -1.46
N ASP A 322 18.20 22.76 -0.85
CA ASP A 322 16.89 22.79 -1.52
C ASP A 322 16.62 24.16 -2.20
N PRO A 323 15.53 24.30 -2.98
CA PRO A 323 15.09 25.56 -3.59
C PRO A 323 14.95 26.73 -2.61
N ASN A 324 14.47 26.46 -1.39
CA ASN A 324 14.26 27.45 -0.33
C ASN A 324 15.56 27.81 0.42
N GLN A 325 16.69 27.27 -0.04
CA GLN A 325 18.05 27.40 0.51
C GLN A 325 18.24 26.72 1.87
N ASN A 326 17.33 25.84 2.29
CA ASN A 326 17.55 24.99 3.46
C ASN A 326 18.52 23.88 3.07
N ARG A 327 19.30 23.39 4.04
CA ARG A 327 20.38 22.44 3.80
C ARG A 327 20.21 21.20 4.66
N HIS A 328 20.56 20.06 4.09
CA HIS A 328 20.71 18.80 4.81
C HIS A 328 22.11 18.29 4.59
N ALA A 329 22.82 17.97 5.67
CA ALA A 329 24.17 17.47 5.60
C ALA A 329 24.32 16.14 6.33
N VAL A 330 25.28 15.33 5.90
CA VAL A 330 25.72 14.09 6.54
C VAL A 330 27.23 14.08 6.67
N ALA A 331 27.75 13.39 7.67
CA ALA A 331 29.17 13.10 7.83
C ALA A 331 29.40 11.59 7.71
N PHE A 332 30.48 11.20 7.03
CA PHE A 332 30.89 9.81 6.86
C PHE A 332 32.15 9.48 7.65
N ASN A 333 32.23 8.27 8.22
CA ASN A 333 33.49 7.74 8.73
C ASN A 333 34.41 7.23 7.60
N GLU A 334 35.55 6.64 7.95
CA GLU A 334 36.56 6.12 7.02
C GLU A 334 36.06 4.93 6.17
N LEU A 335 35.00 4.25 6.61
CA LEU A 335 34.35 3.16 5.87
C LEU A 335 33.18 3.65 5.00
N GLY A 336 32.92 4.96 4.96
CA GLY A 336 31.82 5.55 4.21
C GLY A 336 30.45 5.41 4.86
N MET A 337 30.39 5.09 6.16
CA MET A 337 29.13 5.00 6.91
C MET A 337 28.75 6.36 7.50
N VAL A 338 27.47 6.69 7.46
CA VAL A 338 26.94 7.95 8.03
C VAL A 338 27.04 7.92 9.56
N VAL A 339 27.75 8.87 10.16
CA VAL A 339 27.91 9.02 11.62
C VAL A 339 27.19 10.23 12.21
N ALA A 340 26.80 11.18 11.36
CA ALA A 340 26.01 12.33 11.77
C ALA A 340 25.14 12.83 10.62
N SER A 341 24.00 13.45 10.95
CA SER A 341 23.21 14.22 10.00
C SER A 341 22.69 15.50 10.65
N ALA A 342 22.56 16.56 9.85
CA ALA A 342 22.08 17.87 10.30
C ALA A 342 21.01 18.41 9.35
N ALA A 343 19.86 18.77 9.91
CA ALA A 343 18.87 19.61 9.23
C ALA A 343 19.19 21.07 9.55
N MET A 344 19.44 21.87 8.52
CA MET A 344 19.94 23.23 8.64
C MET A 344 19.05 24.18 7.84
N GLY A 345 18.85 25.39 8.35
CA GLY A 345 18.28 26.46 7.55
C GLY A 345 19.29 27.05 6.55
N ARG A 346 18.96 28.25 6.10
CA ARG A 346 19.80 28.99 5.15
C ARG A 346 21.19 29.25 5.71
N SER A 347 22.17 29.33 4.82
CA SER A 347 23.53 29.73 5.21
C SER A 347 23.51 31.09 5.92
N GLY A 348 24.11 31.15 7.10
CA GLY A 348 24.15 32.36 7.93
C GLY A 348 22.89 32.69 8.74
N ALA A 349 21.78 31.96 8.57
CA ALA A 349 20.53 32.23 9.29
C ALA A 349 20.54 31.76 10.75
N GLY A 350 21.44 30.83 11.11
CA GLY A 350 21.54 30.28 12.47
C GLY A 350 20.38 29.35 12.86
N GLU A 351 19.63 28.84 11.89
CA GLU A 351 18.49 27.94 12.11
C GLU A 351 18.90 26.48 11.92
N GLY A 352 18.30 25.59 12.71
CA GLY A 352 18.58 24.16 12.67
C GLY A 352 19.87 23.78 13.40
N ASP A 353 20.50 22.70 12.96
CA ASP A 353 21.69 22.11 13.57
C ASP A 353 22.90 22.18 12.64
N THR A 354 24.05 21.63 13.06
CA THR A 354 25.28 21.56 12.25
C THR A 354 25.95 20.19 12.36
N LEU A 355 26.87 19.82 11.48
CA LEU A 355 27.58 18.53 11.64
C LEU A 355 28.43 18.44 12.93
N ALA A 356 28.85 19.57 13.49
CA ALA A 356 29.54 19.63 14.79
C ALA A 356 28.57 19.48 15.98
N ASP A 357 27.30 19.83 15.78
CA ASP A 357 26.24 19.72 16.76
C ASP A 357 24.96 19.20 16.08
N PRO A 358 24.90 17.88 15.76
CA PRO A 358 24.01 17.34 14.75
C PRO A 358 22.56 17.13 15.21
N SER A 359 21.65 17.01 14.25
CA SER A 359 20.27 16.59 14.50
C SER A 359 20.20 15.11 14.88
N VAL A 360 21.01 14.28 14.21
CA VAL A 360 21.13 12.85 14.48
C VAL A 360 22.60 12.45 14.52
N ARG A 361 22.98 11.61 15.48
CA ARG A 361 24.31 11.00 15.60
C ARG A 361 24.18 9.49 15.55
N MET A 362 25.09 8.81 14.86
CA MET A 362 25.12 7.35 14.77
C MET A 362 26.50 6.81 15.16
N GLU A 363 26.51 5.78 15.99
CA GLU A 363 27.68 5.00 16.39
C GLU A 363 27.47 3.54 15.97
N TYR A 364 28.55 2.83 15.64
CA TYR A 364 28.47 1.45 15.14
C TYR A 364 29.47 0.54 15.83
N ASP A 365 29.01 -0.63 16.26
CA ASP A 365 29.85 -1.75 16.67
C ASP A 365 29.65 -2.93 15.70
N LEU A 366 30.48 -2.95 14.67
CA LEU A 366 30.44 -3.94 13.59
C LEU A 366 31.13 -5.27 13.96
N PHE A 367 31.83 -5.32 15.09
CA PHE A 367 32.61 -6.49 15.52
C PHE A 367 32.11 -7.09 16.84
N ASN A 368 30.96 -6.62 17.34
CA ASN A 368 30.35 -7.11 18.57
C ASN A 368 30.14 -8.64 18.55
N TRP A 369 29.81 -9.22 17.39
CA TRP A 369 29.66 -10.67 17.27
C TRP A 369 30.98 -11.39 17.48
N MET A 370 32.05 -10.92 16.83
CA MET A 370 33.38 -11.51 16.93
C MET A 370 33.96 -11.39 18.35
N ASN A 371 33.74 -10.23 18.98
CA ASN A 371 34.36 -9.91 20.27
C ASN A 371 33.56 -10.44 21.46
N ASN A 372 32.23 -10.45 21.37
CA ASN A 372 31.34 -10.70 22.51
C ASN A 372 30.27 -11.79 22.24
N GLY A 373 30.18 -12.34 21.03
CA GLY A 373 29.12 -13.29 20.65
C GLY A 373 27.72 -12.67 20.64
N LYS A 374 27.63 -11.34 20.50
CA LYS A 374 26.37 -10.58 20.48
C LYS A 374 26.13 -9.94 19.11
N PRO A 375 24.88 -9.70 18.69
CA PRO A 375 24.59 -9.04 17.42
C PRO A 375 25.35 -7.73 17.24
N ASN A 376 25.71 -7.42 15.98
CA ASN A 376 26.29 -6.12 15.65
C ASN A 376 25.26 -5.01 15.88
N VAL A 377 25.73 -3.81 16.24
CA VAL A 377 24.87 -2.75 16.76
C VAL A 377 25.09 -1.44 16.01
N GLY A 378 24.01 -0.77 15.65
CA GLY A 378 24.00 0.68 15.41
C GLY A 378 23.29 1.41 16.55
N HIS A 379 23.92 2.43 17.15
CA HIS A 379 23.33 3.28 18.19
C HIS A 379 23.04 4.65 17.60
N VAL A 380 21.77 5.04 17.61
CA VAL A 380 21.27 6.28 17.02
C VAL A 380 20.75 7.20 18.10
N PHE A 381 21.20 8.45 18.05
CA PHE A 381 20.75 9.55 18.88
C PHE A 381 20.01 10.56 18.00
N SER A 382 18.76 10.90 18.32
CA SER A 382 17.99 11.94 17.64
C SER A 382 17.64 13.06 18.60
N ARG A 383 18.01 14.29 18.27
CA ARG A 383 17.78 15.47 19.10
C ARG A 383 16.31 15.86 19.12
N GLU A 384 15.80 16.32 20.26
CA GLU A 384 14.39 16.72 20.38
C GLU A 384 14.15 18.20 19.99
N ARG A 385 15.09 19.10 20.22
CA ARG A 385 14.99 20.55 19.96
C ARG A 385 16.23 21.05 19.22
N HIS A 386 16.04 21.74 18.09
CA HIS A 386 17.13 22.31 17.28
C HIS A 386 17.85 23.45 18.01
N ALA A 387 19.15 23.63 17.72
CA ALA A 387 19.97 24.74 18.21
C ALA A 387 19.93 24.95 19.74
N ASP A 388 19.68 23.88 20.50
CA ASP A 388 19.60 23.91 21.96
C ASP A 388 20.68 22.99 22.56
N PRO A 389 21.70 23.55 23.25
CA PRO A 389 22.79 22.75 23.81
C PRO A 389 22.35 21.84 24.97
N VAL A 390 21.17 22.09 25.57
CA VAL A 390 20.59 21.23 26.62
C VAL A 390 19.41 20.40 26.09
N SER A 391 19.31 20.25 24.77
CA SER A 391 18.29 19.44 24.11
C SER A 391 18.38 17.96 24.53
N PRO A 392 17.26 17.33 24.94
CA PRO A 392 17.22 15.89 25.16
C PRO A 392 17.48 15.12 23.87
N TRP A 393 17.98 13.89 24.02
CA TRP A 393 18.17 12.93 22.93
C TRP A 393 17.25 11.73 23.11
N GLN A 394 16.63 11.35 22.01
CA GLN A 394 16.03 10.05 21.78
C GLN A 394 17.13 9.06 21.43
N GLU A 395 17.20 7.93 22.13
CA GLU A 395 18.26 6.93 21.94
C GLU A 395 17.66 5.62 21.47
N SER A 396 18.25 5.04 20.42
CA SER A 396 17.86 3.71 19.94
C SER A 396 19.06 2.84 19.57
N TYR A 397 18.97 1.54 19.82
CA TYR A 397 19.94 0.54 19.39
C TYR A 397 19.29 -0.39 18.38
N LEU A 398 19.92 -0.54 17.22
CA LEU A 398 19.53 -1.45 16.16
C LEU A 398 20.47 -2.64 16.16
N HIS A 399 19.95 -3.80 16.57
CA HIS A 399 20.68 -5.05 16.59
C HIS A 399 20.51 -5.78 15.26
N LEU A 400 21.61 -6.09 14.58
CA LEU A 400 21.64 -6.68 13.24
C LEU A 400 21.92 -8.18 13.30
N ASN A 401 21.20 -8.98 12.51
CA ASN A 401 21.51 -10.40 12.33
C ASN A 401 22.67 -10.60 11.32
N GLY A 402 23.08 -11.86 11.12
CA GLY A 402 24.16 -12.22 10.21
C GLY A 402 23.92 -11.94 8.71
N SER A 403 22.68 -11.65 8.30
CA SER A 403 22.36 -11.19 6.94
C SER A 403 22.32 -9.66 6.80
N GLY A 404 22.63 -8.92 7.87
CA GLY A 404 22.58 -7.46 7.90
C GLY A 404 21.17 -6.87 8.10
N GLN A 405 20.17 -7.71 8.38
CA GLN A 405 18.81 -7.26 8.68
C GLN A 405 18.65 -6.91 10.16
N VAL A 406 17.78 -5.95 10.46
CA VAL A 406 17.44 -5.58 11.84
C VAL A 406 16.68 -6.73 12.52
N ALA A 407 17.28 -7.30 13.56
CA ALA A 407 16.71 -8.37 14.37
C ALA A 407 15.89 -7.85 15.56
N MET A 408 16.29 -6.70 16.11
CA MET A 408 15.63 -6.05 17.25
C MET A 408 16.03 -4.57 17.31
N VAL A 409 15.10 -3.72 17.71
CA VAL A 409 15.34 -2.32 18.05
C VAL A 409 15.02 -2.10 19.52
N LYS A 410 15.91 -1.40 20.22
CA LYS A 410 15.73 -0.95 21.61
C LYS A 410 15.63 0.56 21.65
N LEU A 411 14.49 1.10 22.05
CA LEU A 411 14.26 2.54 22.20
C LEU A 411 14.26 2.92 23.68
N ARG A 412 15.04 3.93 24.08
CA ARG A 412 15.01 4.44 25.46
C ARG A 412 13.71 5.20 25.69
N VAL A 413 13.06 4.94 26.82
CA VAL A 413 11.80 5.59 27.20
C VAL A 413 11.88 6.17 28.61
N HIS A 414 10.80 6.83 29.05
CA HIS A 414 10.71 7.37 30.40
C HIS A 414 10.77 6.25 31.46
N PRO A 415 11.22 6.54 32.69
CA PRO A 415 11.30 5.56 33.76
C PRO A 415 9.96 4.87 34.04
N GLY A 416 10.02 3.65 34.54
CA GLY A 416 8.85 2.90 34.97
C GLY A 416 9.14 1.42 35.11
N LYS A 417 8.09 0.62 35.22
CA LYS A 417 8.20 -0.84 35.33
C LYS A 417 8.77 -1.47 34.06
N ALA A 418 9.69 -2.41 34.25
CA ALA A 418 10.30 -3.19 33.18
C ALA A 418 10.73 -4.58 33.69
N SER A 419 10.83 -5.52 32.76
CA SER A 419 11.29 -6.88 33.07
C SER A 419 12.80 -6.93 33.27
N GLN A 420 13.23 -7.52 34.39
CA GLN A 420 14.63 -7.79 34.73
C GLN A 420 14.85 -9.29 34.94
N ARG A 421 15.84 -9.86 34.25
CA ARG A 421 16.26 -11.24 34.46
C ARG A 421 17.20 -11.35 35.66
N GLN A 422 16.89 -12.26 36.57
CA GLN A 422 17.70 -12.62 37.73
C GLN A 422 18.76 -13.67 37.38
N ALA A 423 19.76 -13.86 38.26
CA ALA A 423 20.86 -14.80 38.04
C ALA A 423 20.40 -16.27 37.96
N ASP A 424 19.30 -16.63 38.63
CA ASP A 424 18.64 -17.94 38.54
C ASP A 424 17.83 -18.12 37.24
N GLY A 425 17.81 -17.09 36.39
CA GLY A 425 17.10 -17.05 35.12
C GLY A 425 15.62 -16.67 35.24
N SER A 426 15.07 -16.46 36.44
CA SER A 426 13.72 -15.91 36.62
C SER A 426 13.63 -14.47 36.11
N VAL A 427 12.43 -13.98 35.80
CA VAL A 427 12.20 -12.60 35.40
C VAL A 427 11.26 -11.95 36.39
N VAL A 428 11.65 -10.78 36.90
CA VAL A 428 10.87 -9.99 37.85
C VAL A 428 10.66 -8.59 37.27
N GLU A 429 9.55 -7.96 37.64
CA GLU A 429 9.29 -6.58 37.26
C GLU A 429 9.90 -5.63 38.30
N VAL A 430 10.71 -4.68 37.83
CA VAL A 430 11.39 -3.69 38.67
C VAL A 430 11.20 -2.28 38.10
N ASP A 431 11.32 -1.27 38.96
CA ASP A 431 11.41 0.11 38.49
C ASP A 431 12.77 0.33 37.82
N ALA A 432 12.74 0.79 36.58
CA ALA A 432 13.93 0.94 35.74
C ALA A 432 14.11 2.39 35.29
N ASP A 433 15.33 2.88 35.48
CA ASP A 433 15.85 4.10 34.86
C ASP A 433 17.37 3.89 34.60
N PRO A 434 17.80 3.67 33.34
CA PRO A 434 17.01 3.78 32.11
C PRO A 434 16.04 2.60 31.89
N ARG A 435 14.89 2.90 31.26
CA ARG A 435 13.94 1.90 30.73
C ARG A 435 13.97 1.89 29.20
N TRP A 436 13.81 0.71 28.61
CA TRP A 436 13.87 0.50 27.15
C TRP A 436 12.64 -0.25 26.65
N ILE A 437 12.09 0.16 25.50
CA ILE A 437 11.15 -0.66 24.72
C ILE A 437 11.97 -1.47 23.72
N GLY A 438 11.83 -2.80 23.76
CA GLY A 438 12.17 -3.65 22.62
C GLY A 438 10.98 -3.72 21.67
N ASN A 439 11.17 -3.49 20.37
CA ASN A 439 10.10 -3.53 19.37
C ASN A 439 9.59 -4.95 19.03
N GLY A 440 9.98 -5.95 19.83
CA GLY A 440 9.77 -7.35 19.53
C GLY A 440 10.94 -7.96 18.75
N ARG A 441 11.19 -9.25 18.98
CA ARG A 441 12.18 -10.02 18.23
C ARG A 441 11.50 -10.77 17.09
N THR A 442 12.01 -10.61 15.89
CA THR A 442 11.64 -11.44 14.74
C THR A 442 12.64 -12.58 14.62
N ILE A 443 12.16 -13.81 14.63
CA ILE A 443 12.96 -15.01 14.42
C ILE A 443 12.62 -15.55 13.04
N CYS A 444 13.59 -15.49 12.13
CA CYS A 444 13.45 -16.08 10.81
C CYS A 444 14.11 -17.47 10.75
N ASN A 445 13.63 -18.32 9.85
CA ASN A 445 14.37 -19.51 9.44
C ASN A 445 15.54 -19.12 8.50
N ASN A 446 16.35 -20.09 8.09
CA ASN A 446 17.49 -19.87 7.17
C ASN A 446 17.09 -19.45 5.74
N LYS A 447 15.79 -19.40 5.43
CA LYS A 447 15.24 -18.89 4.16
C LYS A 447 14.73 -17.44 4.29
N GLY A 448 14.86 -16.83 5.48
CA GLY A 448 14.37 -15.49 5.77
C GLY A 448 12.87 -15.42 6.13
N SER A 449 12.14 -16.54 6.17
CA SER A 449 10.72 -16.56 6.54
C SER A 449 10.55 -16.42 8.06
N VAL A 450 9.63 -15.58 8.50
CA VAL A 450 9.36 -15.30 9.92
C VAL A 450 8.68 -16.48 10.59
N VAL A 451 9.34 -17.13 11.57
CA VAL A 451 8.79 -18.26 12.33
C VAL A 451 8.11 -17.80 13.61
N LYS A 452 8.70 -16.81 14.30
CA LYS A 452 8.14 -16.19 15.51
C LYS A 452 8.33 -14.68 15.43
N GLN A 453 7.34 -13.95 15.90
CA GLN A 453 7.39 -12.50 16.07
C GLN A 453 6.93 -12.15 17.49
N TYR A 454 7.87 -11.81 18.36
CA TYR A 454 7.54 -11.44 19.73
C TYR A 454 6.93 -10.06 19.77
N GLN A 455 6.01 -9.86 20.72
CA GLN A 455 5.43 -8.55 20.97
C GLN A 455 6.44 -7.60 21.61
N PRO A 456 6.26 -6.28 21.42
CA PRO A 456 6.99 -5.27 22.16
C PRO A 456 6.95 -5.48 23.68
N PHE A 457 8.04 -5.12 24.36
CA PHE A 457 8.20 -5.31 25.80
C PHE A 457 9.10 -4.24 26.43
N PHE A 458 8.93 -4.01 27.74
CA PHE A 458 9.83 -3.14 28.52
C PHE A 458 10.99 -3.95 29.13
N SER A 459 12.21 -3.41 29.02
CA SER A 459 13.45 -4.00 29.54
C SER A 459 14.26 -2.98 30.32
N THR A 460 15.06 -3.47 31.27
CA THR A 460 16.00 -2.66 32.06
C THR A 460 17.30 -2.36 31.31
N THR A 461 17.49 -2.88 30.08
CA THR A 461 18.75 -2.74 29.32
C THR A 461 18.51 -2.56 27.82
N HIS A 462 19.47 -1.90 27.15
CA HIS A 462 19.55 -1.75 25.68
C HIS A 462 20.19 -2.97 25.00
N GLU A 463 20.76 -3.88 25.78
CA GLU A 463 21.39 -5.11 25.28
C GLU A 463 20.39 -6.00 24.54
N TYR A 464 20.92 -6.86 23.67
CA TYR A 464 20.11 -7.81 22.92
C TYR A 464 19.49 -8.88 23.82
N ASP A 465 18.16 -9.06 23.77
CA ASP A 465 17.48 -10.13 24.50
C ASP A 465 17.45 -11.45 23.72
N THR A 466 17.82 -12.53 24.40
CA THR A 466 17.74 -13.88 23.83
C THR A 466 16.29 -14.36 23.75
N GLU A 467 16.03 -15.38 22.93
CA GLU A 467 14.70 -15.96 22.85
C GLU A 467 14.26 -16.53 24.20
N GLU A 468 15.17 -17.15 24.97
CA GLU A 468 14.82 -17.69 26.30
C GLU A 468 14.38 -16.60 27.28
N ALA A 469 14.90 -15.38 27.14
CA ALA A 469 14.46 -14.24 27.95
C ALA A 469 13.06 -13.79 27.52
N LEU A 470 12.82 -13.66 26.20
CA LEU A 470 11.54 -13.18 25.67
C LEU A 470 10.38 -14.14 25.91
N GLN A 471 10.63 -15.46 25.91
CA GLN A 471 9.64 -16.47 26.27
C GLN A 471 9.06 -16.29 27.68
N LYS A 472 9.75 -15.57 28.58
CA LYS A 472 9.30 -15.31 29.95
C LYS A 472 8.54 -13.99 30.12
N VAL A 473 8.59 -13.11 29.13
CA VAL A 473 8.08 -11.73 29.22
C VAL A 473 6.95 -11.46 28.24
N GLY A 474 7.03 -12.04 27.04
CA GLY A 474 6.11 -11.74 25.96
C GLY A 474 5.61 -12.99 25.28
N VAL A 475 4.67 -12.76 24.36
CA VAL A 475 4.04 -13.80 23.57
C VAL A 475 4.37 -13.66 22.10
N THR A 476 4.17 -14.73 21.34
CA THR A 476 4.44 -14.74 19.90
C THR A 476 3.52 -15.75 19.20
N PRO A 477 2.98 -15.43 18.01
CA PRO A 477 2.46 -16.46 17.14
C PRO A 477 3.61 -17.34 16.58
N ILE A 478 3.28 -18.57 16.20
CA ILE A 478 4.20 -19.48 15.51
C ILE A 478 3.68 -19.71 14.10
N HIS A 479 4.51 -19.38 13.11
CA HIS A 479 4.23 -19.51 11.68
C HIS A 479 4.84 -20.78 11.11
N TYR A 480 4.07 -21.49 10.30
CA TYR A 480 4.50 -22.72 9.63
C TYR A 480 4.39 -22.55 8.11
N TYR A 481 5.44 -22.99 7.42
CA TYR A 481 5.56 -22.86 5.97
C TYR A 481 5.63 -24.22 5.31
N ASP A 482 5.11 -24.33 4.10
CA ASP A 482 5.31 -25.49 3.24
C ASP A 482 6.69 -25.44 2.52
N PRO A 483 7.08 -26.49 1.76
CA PRO A 483 8.37 -26.49 1.05
C PRO A 483 8.51 -25.39 -0.01
N LEU A 484 7.39 -24.88 -0.56
CA LEU A 484 7.35 -23.78 -1.50
C LEU A 484 7.50 -22.40 -0.81
N GLY A 485 7.52 -22.36 0.52
CA GLY A 485 7.72 -21.14 1.31
C GLY A 485 6.42 -20.37 1.60
N ARG A 486 5.25 -20.98 1.42
CA ARG A 486 3.95 -20.35 1.69
C ARG A 486 3.52 -20.62 3.13
N LEU A 487 2.94 -19.60 3.78
CA LEU A 487 2.38 -19.73 5.13
C LEU A 487 1.12 -20.60 5.09
N VAL A 488 1.14 -21.75 5.78
CA VAL A 488 0.03 -22.70 5.82
C VAL A 488 -0.69 -22.74 7.16
N ARG A 489 -0.05 -22.24 8.23
CA ARG A 489 -0.62 -22.25 9.58
C ARG A 489 0.02 -21.19 10.46
N THR A 490 -0.81 -20.54 11.28
CA THR A 490 -0.38 -19.63 12.35
C THR A 490 -1.04 -20.06 13.65
N ARG A 491 -0.25 -20.47 14.64
CA ARG A 491 -0.73 -20.73 16.00
C ARG A 491 -0.55 -19.47 16.84
N PHE A 492 -1.63 -18.93 17.37
CA PHE A 492 -1.61 -17.70 18.17
C PHE A 492 -1.29 -17.99 19.64
N ALA A 493 -0.91 -16.94 20.37
CA ALA A 493 -0.48 -17.04 21.76
C ALA A 493 -1.60 -17.45 22.73
N ASN A 494 -2.85 -17.14 22.40
CA ASN A 494 -4.04 -17.53 23.16
C ASN A 494 -4.49 -18.97 22.88
N GLY A 495 -3.73 -19.74 22.08
CA GLY A 495 -4.04 -21.13 21.77
C GLY A 495 -4.97 -21.33 20.56
N THR A 496 -5.52 -20.27 19.96
CA THR A 496 -6.27 -20.37 18.69
C THR A 496 -5.32 -20.53 17.50
N GLU A 497 -5.87 -20.90 16.34
CA GLU A 497 -5.07 -21.18 15.15
C GLU A 497 -5.76 -20.67 13.88
N ALA A 498 -4.99 -20.20 12.89
CA ALA A 498 -5.47 -19.97 11.53
C ALA A 498 -4.73 -20.90 10.58
N ARG A 499 -5.38 -21.33 9.50
CA ARG A 499 -4.81 -22.24 8.49
C ARG A 499 -5.09 -21.75 7.09
N VAL A 500 -4.18 -22.08 6.18
CA VAL A 500 -4.37 -21.94 4.74
C VAL A 500 -4.11 -23.28 4.08
N ARG A 501 -5.04 -23.73 3.24
CA ARG A 501 -4.85 -24.91 2.39
C ARG A 501 -4.75 -24.47 0.95
N PHE A 502 -3.73 -24.97 0.26
CA PHE A 502 -3.48 -24.72 -1.15
C PHE A 502 -3.83 -25.95 -1.98
N ASP A 503 -4.43 -25.69 -3.13
CA ASP A 503 -4.73 -26.59 -4.24
C ASP A 503 -4.34 -25.81 -5.52
N SER A 504 -4.08 -26.53 -6.61
CA SER A 504 -3.82 -25.96 -7.93
C SER A 504 -4.93 -25.04 -8.44
N TRP A 505 -6.18 -25.27 -8.01
CA TRP A 505 -7.38 -24.59 -8.50
C TRP A 505 -8.15 -23.80 -7.43
N LYS A 506 -7.77 -23.92 -6.15
CA LYS A 506 -8.39 -23.16 -5.06
C LYS A 506 -7.46 -22.97 -3.87
N GLN A 507 -7.86 -22.05 -3.00
CA GLN A 507 -7.25 -21.83 -1.70
C GLN A 507 -8.37 -21.75 -0.66
N GLN A 508 -8.19 -22.40 0.48
CA GLN A 508 -9.11 -22.31 1.61
C GLN A 508 -8.44 -21.57 2.76
N LEU A 509 -9.17 -20.62 3.34
CA LEU A 509 -8.73 -19.76 4.43
C LEU A 509 -9.57 -20.11 5.66
N PHE A 510 -8.89 -20.57 6.71
CA PHE A 510 -9.49 -20.89 8.00
C PHE A 510 -9.00 -19.86 9.01
N ASP A 511 -9.93 -19.15 9.64
CA ASP A 511 -9.61 -18.26 10.75
C ASP A 511 -9.60 -19.00 12.11
N ALA A 512 -9.52 -18.23 13.20
CA ALA A 512 -9.49 -18.76 14.56
C ALA A 512 -10.82 -19.39 15.02
N GLY A 513 -11.95 -18.95 14.46
CA GLY A 513 -13.28 -19.51 14.70
C GLY A 513 -13.45 -20.81 13.94
N ASP A 514 -13.03 -20.87 12.68
CA ASP A 514 -13.11 -22.06 11.85
C ASP A 514 -12.37 -23.27 12.45
N THR A 515 -11.25 -23.03 13.13
CA THR A 515 -10.43 -24.09 13.73
C THR A 515 -10.68 -24.30 15.23
N VAL A 516 -11.67 -23.62 15.81
CA VAL A 516 -11.81 -23.46 17.27
C VAL A 516 -11.93 -24.79 18.02
N LEU A 517 -12.61 -25.79 17.48
CA LEU A 517 -12.90 -27.06 18.17
C LEU A 517 -11.63 -27.84 18.57
N GLY A 518 -10.54 -27.67 17.81
CA GLY A 518 -9.25 -28.32 18.08
C GLY A 518 -8.25 -27.44 18.82
N SER A 519 -8.66 -26.26 19.29
CA SER A 519 -7.77 -25.27 19.90
C SER A 519 -7.67 -25.42 21.42
N ASP A 520 -6.53 -25.05 21.99
CA ASP A 520 -6.35 -25.02 23.46
C ASP A 520 -7.32 -24.00 24.09
N TRP A 521 -7.56 -22.88 23.40
CA TRP A 521 -8.47 -21.82 23.82
C TRP A 521 -9.90 -22.32 24.11
N TYR A 522 -10.39 -23.25 23.29
CA TYR A 522 -11.72 -23.85 23.42
C TYR A 522 -11.77 -24.89 24.53
N ALA A 523 -10.71 -25.70 24.67
CA ALA A 523 -10.58 -26.68 25.75
C ALA A 523 -10.55 -26.01 27.14
N GLU A 524 -9.82 -24.90 27.28
CA GLU A 524 -9.75 -24.11 28.51
C GLU A 524 -11.10 -23.50 28.93
N ARG A 525 -12.02 -23.31 27.97
CA ARG A 525 -13.38 -22.78 28.19
C ARG A 525 -14.44 -23.88 28.33
N GLY A 526 -14.00 -25.12 28.57
CA GLY A 526 -14.86 -26.25 28.90
C GLY A 526 -15.49 -26.97 27.72
N SER A 527 -15.05 -26.70 26.49
CA SER A 527 -15.51 -27.34 25.25
C SER A 527 -17.04 -27.46 25.12
N PRO A 528 -17.79 -26.35 25.26
CA PRO A 528 -19.25 -26.38 25.21
C PRO A 528 -19.74 -26.80 23.82
N ASP A 529 -20.58 -27.84 23.74
CA ASP A 529 -21.14 -28.35 22.47
C ASP A 529 -22.49 -27.67 22.16
N PRO A 530 -22.58 -26.81 21.14
CA PRO A 530 -23.84 -26.14 20.77
C PRO A 530 -24.94 -27.07 20.28
N LEU A 531 -24.60 -28.30 19.87
CA LEU A 531 -25.58 -29.30 19.44
C LEU A 531 -26.19 -30.06 20.63
N ALA A 532 -25.52 -30.08 21.79
CA ALA A 532 -25.94 -30.80 22.98
C ALA A 532 -26.34 -29.91 24.16
N GLU A 533 -25.86 -28.66 24.20
CA GLU A 533 -26.03 -27.73 25.32
C GLU A 533 -26.72 -26.43 24.87
N SER A 534 -27.60 -25.90 25.73
CA SER A 534 -28.13 -24.53 25.56
C SER A 534 -27.05 -23.47 25.79
N GLU A 535 -27.19 -22.32 25.15
CA GLU A 535 -26.30 -21.16 25.31
C GLU A 535 -26.04 -20.84 26.80
N PRO A 536 -24.78 -20.86 27.27
CA PRO A 536 -24.45 -20.73 28.68
C PRO A 536 -24.42 -19.26 29.13
N LEU A 537 -25.60 -18.63 29.25
CA LEU A 537 -25.77 -17.21 29.56
C LEU A 537 -25.20 -16.74 30.92
N ALA A 538 -24.78 -17.65 31.80
CA ALA A 538 -24.22 -17.32 33.11
C ALA A 538 -22.70 -17.11 33.10
N ASP A 539 -22.01 -17.60 32.08
CA ASP A 539 -20.55 -17.55 31.95
C ASP A 539 -20.17 -16.96 30.59
N PRO A 540 -19.75 -15.67 30.55
CA PRO A 540 -19.39 -15.01 29.30
C PRO A 540 -18.29 -15.72 28.51
N GLU A 541 -17.28 -16.28 29.17
CA GLU A 541 -16.14 -16.95 28.50
C GLU A 541 -16.58 -18.29 27.90
N ARG A 542 -17.36 -19.09 28.65
CA ARG A 542 -17.95 -20.31 28.11
C ARG A 542 -18.94 -20.00 26.98
N ARG A 543 -19.70 -18.90 27.09
CA ARG A 543 -20.61 -18.43 26.03
C ARG A 543 -19.85 -18.03 24.77
N ALA A 544 -18.71 -17.35 24.91
CA ALA A 544 -17.85 -17.02 23.77
C ALA A 544 -17.35 -18.27 23.05
N ALA A 545 -16.96 -19.31 23.79
CA ALA A 545 -16.57 -20.60 23.21
C ALA A 545 -17.74 -21.33 22.54
N TRP A 546 -18.93 -21.30 23.14
CA TRP A 546 -20.16 -21.87 22.56
C TRP A 546 -20.51 -21.19 21.24
N LEU A 547 -20.47 -19.85 21.19
CA LEU A 547 -20.73 -19.06 19.98
C LEU A 547 -19.71 -19.32 18.87
N ALA A 548 -18.42 -19.40 19.21
CA ALA A 548 -17.39 -19.74 18.23
C ALA A 548 -17.59 -21.15 17.66
N ALA A 549 -17.98 -22.12 18.51
CA ALA A 549 -18.22 -23.49 18.07
C ALA A 549 -19.43 -23.63 17.13
N CYS A 550 -20.42 -22.73 17.20
CA CYS A 550 -21.55 -22.72 16.26
C CYS A 550 -21.10 -22.55 14.79
N HIS A 551 -19.97 -21.88 14.58
CA HIS A 551 -19.42 -21.53 13.26
C HIS A 551 -18.09 -22.23 12.99
N ALA A 552 -17.82 -23.36 13.66
CA ALA A 552 -16.62 -24.11 13.38
C ALA A 552 -16.65 -24.70 11.96
N ASN A 553 -15.49 -24.72 11.29
CA ASN A 553 -15.29 -25.26 9.95
C ASN A 553 -16.17 -24.59 8.87
N THR A 554 -16.19 -23.26 8.83
CA THR A 554 -16.84 -22.43 7.79
C THR A 554 -15.82 -21.62 6.97
N PRO A 555 -14.78 -22.25 6.38
CA PRO A 555 -13.69 -21.53 5.75
C PRO A 555 -14.14 -20.76 4.51
N ALA A 556 -13.56 -19.58 4.29
CA ALA A 556 -13.63 -18.92 3.00
C ALA A 556 -12.85 -19.72 1.95
N THR A 557 -13.43 -19.92 0.77
CA THR A 557 -12.80 -20.66 -0.34
C THR A 557 -12.67 -19.77 -1.57
N ILE A 558 -11.46 -19.64 -2.09
CA ILE A 558 -11.14 -18.85 -3.28
C ILE A 558 -10.78 -19.82 -4.40
N HIS A 559 -11.54 -19.83 -5.48
CA HIS A 559 -11.25 -20.59 -6.69
C HIS A 559 -10.58 -19.72 -7.73
N PHE A 560 -9.60 -20.31 -8.40
CA PHE A 560 -8.82 -19.66 -9.45
C PHE A 560 -9.28 -20.09 -10.84
N ASP A 561 -9.09 -19.23 -11.83
CA ASP A 561 -9.11 -19.60 -13.25
C ASP A 561 -7.82 -20.34 -13.66
N SER A 562 -7.72 -20.74 -14.94
CA SER A 562 -6.51 -21.40 -15.46
C SER A 562 -5.24 -20.59 -15.31
N GLY A 563 -5.33 -19.26 -15.32
CA GLY A 563 -4.21 -18.35 -15.12
C GLY A 563 -3.81 -18.14 -13.65
N GLY A 564 -4.53 -18.72 -12.70
CA GLY A 564 -4.30 -18.52 -11.26
C GLY A 564 -4.89 -17.22 -10.71
N ARG A 565 -5.79 -16.57 -11.44
CA ARG A 565 -6.50 -15.35 -11.00
C ARG A 565 -7.77 -15.74 -10.28
N VAL A 566 -8.23 -14.92 -9.32
CA VAL A 566 -9.48 -15.19 -8.60
C VAL A 566 -10.67 -15.14 -9.56
N ALA A 567 -11.41 -16.25 -9.65
CA ALA A 567 -12.61 -16.37 -10.47
C ALA A 567 -13.89 -16.44 -9.62
N TYR A 568 -13.79 -17.01 -8.42
CA TYR A 568 -14.96 -17.24 -7.57
C TYR A 568 -14.53 -17.30 -6.09
N ALA A 569 -15.09 -16.42 -5.26
CA ALA A 569 -14.82 -16.36 -3.83
C ALA A 569 -16.08 -16.73 -3.05
N LEU A 570 -16.05 -17.87 -2.38
CA LEU A 570 -17.11 -18.45 -1.59
C LEU A 570 -16.90 -18.11 -0.11
N ALA A 571 -17.95 -17.62 0.53
CA ALA A 571 -18.07 -17.42 1.96
C ALA A 571 -19.09 -18.44 2.51
N ASP A 572 -18.70 -19.20 3.53
CA ASP A 572 -19.56 -20.20 4.17
C ASP A 572 -20.25 -19.53 5.39
N HIS A 573 -21.57 -19.51 5.39
CA HIS A 573 -22.38 -18.94 6.49
C HIS A 573 -22.69 -19.98 7.58
N GLY A 574 -22.23 -21.23 7.42
CA GLY A 574 -22.62 -22.36 8.25
C GLY A 574 -24.00 -22.92 7.86
N GLY A 575 -24.36 -24.06 8.45
CA GLY A 575 -25.66 -24.71 8.21
C GLY A 575 -25.92 -25.13 6.76
N GLY A 576 -24.88 -25.23 5.92
CA GLY A 576 -24.99 -25.52 4.49
C GLY A 576 -25.36 -24.33 3.61
N VAL A 577 -25.34 -23.10 4.16
CA VAL A 577 -25.60 -21.86 3.43
C VAL A 577 -24.27 -21.22 3.04
N SER A 578 -24.11 -20.86 1.78
CA SER A 578 -22.92 -20.17 1.28
C SER A 578 -23.30 -19.05 0.33
N ALA A 579 -22.55 -17.96 0.34
CA ALA A 579 -22.66 -16.86 -0.62
C ALA A 579 -21.35 -16.76 -1.40
N ALA A 580 -21.43 -16.39 -2.68
CA ALA A 580 -20.23 -16.32 -3.50
C ALA A 580 -20.19 -15.11 -4.42
N THR A 581 -19.04 -14.50 -4.53
CA THR A 581 -18.77 -13.44 -5.50
C THR A 581 -18.02 -14.04 -6.67
N ARG A 582 -18.51 -13.86 -7.89
CA ARG A 582 -17.80 -14.26 -9.11
C ARG A 582 -17.08 -13.06 -9.70
N ILE A 583 -15.85 -13.27 -10.13
CA ILE A 583 -15.04 -12.26 -10.80
C ILE A 583 -14.71 -12.79 -12.19
N ARG A 584 -14.92 -11.94 -13.20
CA ARG A 584 -14.50 -12.21 -14.56
C ARG A 584 -13.35 -11.25 -14.88
N SER A 585 -12.20 -11.82 -15.22
CA SER A 585 -11.08 -11.08 -15.80
C SER A 585 -11.14 -11.16 -17.32
N ASP A 586 -10.56 -10.17 -17.99
CA ASP A 586 -10.20 -10.33 -19.39
C ASP A 586 -8.99 -11.27 -19.54
N LEU A 587 -8.68 -11.63 -20.78
CA LEU A 587 -7.64 -12.60 -21.09
C LEU A 587 -6.23 -12.08 -20.77
N THR A 588 -6.04 -10.76 -20.67
CA THR A 588 -4.79 -10.14 -20.17
C THR A 588 -4.71 -10.05 -18.65
N GLY A 589 -5.74 -10.51 -17.94
CA GLY A 589 -5.79 -10.52 -16.48
C GLY A 589 -6.31 -9.23 -15.87
N ARG A 590 -6.84 -8.30 -16.66
CA ARG A 590 -7.44 -7.08 -16.13
C ARG A 590 -8.88 -7.33 -15.71
N PHE A 591 -9.37 -6.48 -14.82
CA PHE A 591 -10.73 -6.52 -14.32
C PHE A 591 -11.74 -6.29 -15.46
N ALA A 592 -12.71 -7.20 -15.61
CA ALA A 592 -13.78 -7.04 -16.60
C ALA A 592 -15.17 -6.95 -15.94
N ALA A 593 -15.50 -7.81 -14.96
CA ALA A 593 -16.77 -7.74 -14.22
C ALA A 593 -16.76 -8.43 -12.85
N VAL A 594 -17.60 -7.96 -11.92
CA VAL A 594 -17.97 -8.61 -10.66
C VAL A 594 -19.45 -8.96 -10.68
N PHE A 595 -19.77 -10.16 -10.18
CA PHE A 595 -21.12 -10.64 -9.96
C PHE A 595 -21.33 -10.90 -8.47
N ASP A 596 -22.47 -10.47 -7.94
CA ASP A 596 -22.85 -10.70 -6.55
C ASP A 596 -23.29 -12.15 -6.29
N PRO A 597 -23.62 -12.51 -5.03
CA PRO A 597 -24.13 -13.84 -4.67
C PRO A 597 -25.42 -14.28 -5.38
N LEU A 598 -26.17 -13.36 -5.98
CA LEU A 598 -27.36 -13.67 -6.78
C LEU A 598 -27.04 -13.79 -8.28
N GLY A 599 -25.77 -13.71 -8.65
CA GLY A 599 -25.30 -13.79 -10.04
C GLY A 599 -25.55 -12.53 -10.86
N ARG A 600 -25.90 -11.40 -10.22
CA ARG A 600 -26.15 -10.12 -10.91
C ARG A 600 -24.83 -9.41 -11.15
N GLU A 601 -24.61 -8.89 -12.36
CA GLU A 601 -23.44 -8.05 -12.64
C GLU A 601 -23.56 -6.72 -11.88
N VAL A 602 -22.68 -6.49 -10.90
CA VAL A 602 -22.71 -5.29 -10.05
C VAL A 602 -21.75 -4.22 -10.56
N SER A 603 -20.64 -4.65 -11.16
CA SER A 603 -19.65 -3.76 -11.75
C SER A 603 -19.03 -4.43 -12.97
N SER A 604 -18.75 -3.65 -14.00
CA SER A 604 -17.99 -4.06 -15.18
C SER A 604 -17.19 -2.90 -15.74
N GLY A 605 -16.23 -3.19 -16.62
CA GLY A 605 -15.42 -2.14 -17.21
C GLY A 605 -14.63 -2.61 -18.42
N PHE A 606 -13.97 -1.63 -19.04
CA PHE A 606 -13.00 -1.84 -20.10
C PHE A 606 -11.70 -1.10 -19.75
N ALA A 607 -10.59 -1.81 -19.87
CA ALA A 607 -9.25 -1.25 -19.75
C ALA A 607 -8.57 -1.26 -21.13
N GLY A 608 -8.12 -0.08 -21.55
CA GLY A 608 -7.24 0.10 -22.71
C GLY A 608 -5.82 -0.35 -22.38
N MET A 609 -4.90 -0.31 -23.36
CA MET A 609 -3.49 -0.72 -23.16
C MET A 609 -2.74 0.15 -22.14
N ASP A 610 -3.21 1.37 -21.90
CA ASP A 610 -2.64 2.39 -21.02
C ASP A 610 -3.34 2.51 -19.66
N GLY A 611 -4.49 1.85 -19.45
CA GLY A 611 -5.19 1.88 -18.17
C GLY A 611 -6.71 1.74 -18.26
N PRO A 612 -7.44 1.99 -17.16
CA PRO A 612 -8.90 1.98 -17.12
C PRO A 612 -9.48 3.06 -18.03
N VAL A 613 -10.42 2.69 -18.90
CA VAL A 613 -11.10 3.62 -19.82
C VAL A 613 -12.53 3.88 -19.39
N MET A 614 -13.27 2.82 -19.05
CA MET A 614 -14.68 2.90 -18.69
C MET A 614 -15.01 1.92 -17.58
N GLU A 615 -15.81 2.36 -16.62
CA GLU A 615 -16.41 1.54 -15.57
C GLU A 615 -17.93 1.75 -15.59
N SER A 616 -18.66 0.67 -15.35
CA SER A 616 -20.10 0.64 -15.12
C SER A 616 -20.34 0.03 -13.74
N SER A 617 -21.11 0.70 -12.89
CA SER A 617 -21.47 0.21 -11.57
C SER A 617 -22.97 0.35 -11.34
N ALA A 618 -23.59 -0.67 -10.76
CA ALA A 618 -24.99 -0.62 -10.33
C ALA A 618 -25.26 0.51 -9.32
N GLU A 619 -24.25 0.89 -8.53
CA GLU A 619 -24.37 1.92 -7.48
C GLU A 619 -23.97 3.32 -7.96
N LYS A 620 -23.02 3.42 -8.90
CA LYS A 620 -22.39 4.70 -9.29
C LYS A 620 -22.65 5.14 -10.73
N GLY A 621 -23.37 4.33 -11.51
CA GLY A 621 -23.59 4.54 -12.94
C GLY A 621 -22.32 4.29 -13.77
N ARG A 622 -22.32 4.72 -15.03
CA ARG A 622 -21.13 4.64 -15.90
C ARG A 622 -20.23 5.86 -15.79
N ARG A 623 -18.92 5.62 -15.84
CA ARG A 623 -17.87 6.64 -15.83
C ARG A 623 -16.78 6.31 -16.84
N TRP A 624 -16.22 7.34 -17.45
CA TRP A 624 -15.07 7.26 -18.34
C TRP A 624 -13.93 8.07 -17.75
N VAL A 625 -12.72 7.56 -17.82
CA VAL A 625 -11.51 8.24 -17.33
C VAL A 625 -10.54 8.38 -18.49
N PHE A 626 -9.94 9.57 -18.62
CA PHE A 626 -8.87 9.83 -19.57
C PHE A 626 -7.69 10.48 -18.84
N CYS A 627 -6.52 9.89 -19.01
CA CYS A 627 -5.25 10.37 -18.47
C CYS A 627 -4.33 10.86 -19.60
N ASP A 628 -3.34 11.69 -19.26
CA ASP A 628 -2.24 11.99 -20.17
C ASP A 628 -1.18 10.87 -20.16
N VAL A 629 -0.16 11.02 -21.01
CA VAL A 629 0.96 10.07 -21.14
C VAL A 629 1.80 9.89 -19.87
N LEU A 630 1.66 10.76 -18.86
CA LEU A 630 2.28 10.60 -17.55
C LEU A 630 1.36 9.91 -16.54
N GLY A 631 0.16 9.52 -16.96
CA GLY A 631 -0.86 8.89 -16.12
C GLY A 631 -1.68 9.89 -15.30
N ALA A 632 -1.53 11.19 -15.50
CA ALA A 632 -2.29 12.19 -14.75
C ALA A 632 -3.69 12.35 -15.34
N THR A 633 -4.72 12.25 -14.50
CA THR A 633 -6.13 12.37 -14.95
C THR A 633 -6.38 13.73 -15.58
N ARG A 634 -6.83 13.75 -16.83
CA ARG A 634 -7.19 14.98 -17.56
C ARG A 634 -8.70 15.23 -17.55
N ALA A 635 -9.48 14.17 -17.70
CA ALA A 635 -10.94 14.26 -17.72
C ALA A 635 -11.61 12.99 -17.19
N VAL A 636 -12.74 13.19 -16.52
CA VAL A 636 -13.67 12.13 -16.12
C VAL A 636 -15.06 12.52 -16.61
N TRP A 637 -15.74 11.61 -17.28
CA TRP A 637 -17.15 11.78 -17.68
C TRP A 637 -18.03 10.82 -16.92
N ASP A 638 -19.29 11.19 -16.75
CA ASP A 638 -20.33 10.26 -16.34
C ASP A 638 -21.40 10.07 -17.42
N GLU A 639 -22.32 9.14 -17.17
CA GLU A 639 -23.40 8.79 -18.11
C GLU A 639 -24.42 9.89 -18.36
N HIS A 640 -24.44 10.92 -17.51
CA HIS A 640 -25.30 12.09 -17.68
C HIS A 640 -24.62 13.16 -18.56
N GLY A 641 -23.40 12.89 -19.05
CA GLY A 641 -22.63 13.82 -19.88
C GLY A 641 -21.94 14.93 -19.09
N ARG A 642 -21.89 14.83 -17.75
CA ARG A 642 -21.10 15.76 -16.93
C ARG A 642 -19.63 15.38 -17.08
N GLU A 643 -18.77 16.40 -17.13
CA GLU A 643 -17.32 16.25 -17.26
C GLU A 643 -16.63 16.97 -16.10
N ALA A 644 -15.71 16.28 -15.43
CA ALA A 644 -14.77 16.87 -14.48
C ALA A 644 -13.37 16.84 -15.10
N ARG A 645 -12.74 18.00 -15.27
CA ARG A 645 -11.39 18.16 -15.80
C ARG A 645 -10.42 18.58 -14.73
N VAL A 646 -9.19 18.09 -14.82
CA VAL A 646 -8.07 18.59 -14.02
C VAL A 646 -7.14 19.36 -14.95
N VAL A 647 -6.84 20.60 -14.57
CA VAL A 647 -5.89 21.46 -15.28
C VAL A 647 -4.56 21.41 -14.55
N TYR A 648 -3.47 21.31 -15.32
CA TYR A 648 -2.11 21.25 -14.82
C TYR A 648 -1.31 22.46 -15.33
N ASP A 649 -0.34 22.92 -14.53
CA ASP A 649 0.62 23.92 -14.99
C ASP A 649 1.74 23.30 -15.85
N ALA A 650 2.65 24.15 -16.35
CA ALA A 650 3.79 23.72 -17.16
C ALA A 650 4.82 22.88 -16.38
N LEU A 651 4.68 22.73 -15.06
CA LEU A 651 5.49 21.86 -14.21
C LEU A 651 4.76 20.54 -13.88
N HIS A 652 3.64 20.27 -14.58
CA HIS A 652 2.78 19.10 -14.40
C HIS A 652 2.13 19.01 -13.01
N ARG A 653 1.98 20.14 -12.32
CA ARG A 653 1.26 20.20 -11.04
C ARG A 653 -0.20 20.52 -11.28
N ALA A 654 -1.10 19.83 -10.61
CA ALA A 654 -2.52 20.15 -10.68
C ALA A 654 -2.77 21.57 -10.13
N VAL A 655 -3.51 22.37 -10.87
CA VAL A 655 -3.84 23.77 -10.52
C VAL A 655 -5.34 24.03 -10.45
N SER A 656 -6.18 23.30 -11.19
CA SER A 656 -7.64 23.51 -11.11
C SER A 656 -8.42 22.22 -11.28
N GLN A 657 -9.57 22.14 -10.61
CA GLN A 657 -10.64 21.20 -10.95
C GLN A 657 -11.81 21.97 -11.55
N VAL A 658 -12.18 21.61 -12.78
CA VAL A 658 -13.22 22.28 -13.56
C VAL A 658 -14.36 21.30 -13.81
N ALA A 659 -15.59 21.68 -13.47
CA ALA A 659 -16.78 20.92 -13.78
C ALA A 659 -17.51 21.53 -14.98
N LEU A 660 -18.01 20.67 -15.87
CA LEU A 660 -18.78 21.05 -17.04
C LEU A 660 -20.04 20.20 -17.07
N ALA A 661 -21.20 20.83 -16.83
CA ALA A 661 -22.50 20.18 -16.99
C ALA A 661 -22.96 20.26 -18.45
N PRO A 662 -23.76 19.30 -18.94
CA PRO A 662 -24.29 19.34 -20.31
C PRO A 662 -25.02 20.66 -20.60
N GLY A 663 -24.59 21.36 -21.66
CA GLY A 663 -25.19 22.64 -22.07
C GLY A 663 -24.88 23.83 -21.16
N ALA A 664 -24.05 23.68 -20.14
CA ALA A 664 -23.63 24.76 -19.25
C ALA A 664 -22.19 25.22 -19.56
N ALA A 665 -21.84 26.42 -19.06
CA ALA A 665 -20.46 26.90 -19.09
C ALA A 665 -19.58 26.13 -18.09
N PRO A 666 -18.26 25.97 -18.34
CA PRO A 666 -17.34 25.39 -17.38
C PRO A 666 -17.25 26.26 -16.12
N VAL A 667 -17.21 25.61 -14.95
CA VAL A 667 -17.08 26.23 -13.64
C VAL A 667 -15.85 25.66 -12.93
N THR A 668 -15.01 26.52 -12.36
CA THR A 668 -13.82 26.10 -11.62
C THR A 668 -14.19 25.88 -10.16
N LEU A 669 -14.25 24.63 -9.73
CA LEU A 669 -14.65 24.25 -8.37
C LEU A 669 -13.50 24.36 -7.36
N GLN A 670 -12.27 24.17 -7.83
CA GLN A 670 -11.07 24.27 -7.01
C GLN A 670 -9.96 24.93 -7.81
N HIS A 671 -9.15 25.77 -7.17
CA HIS A 671 -7.94 26.34 -7.77
C HIS A 671 -6.79 26.39 -6.75
N ILE A 672 -5.57 26.06 -7.19
CA ILE A 672 -4.35 26.01 -6.39
C ILE A 672 -3.36 27.06 -6.90
N VAL A 673 -2.81 27.84 -5.98
CA VAL A 673 -1.69 28.75 -6.23
C VAL A 673 -0.50 28.26 -5.40
N TYR A 674 0.55 27.83 -6.08
CA TYR A 674 1.81 27.45 -5.43
C TYR A 674 2.63 28.69 -5.05
N GLY A 675 3.44 28.58 -4.00
CA GLY A 675 4.18 29.70 -3.43
C GLY A 675 5.31 30.23 -4.31
N ASP A 676 5.72 29.50 -5.34
CA ASP A 676 6.61 30.02 -6.40
C ASP A 676 5.98 31.13 -7.26
N ARG A 677 4.64 31.28 -7.23
CA ARG A 677 3.96 32.46 -7.81
C ARG A 677 4.00 33.69 -6.90
N HIS A 678 4.25 33.52 -5.61
CA HIS A 678 4.30 34.64 -4.65
C HIS A 678 5.64 35.40 -4.83
N PRO A 679 5.65 36.75 -4.91
CA PRO A 679 6.89 37.53 -5.09
C PRO A 679 7.92 37.27 -3.99
N ASP A 680 7.46 37.18 -2.73
CA ASP A 680 8.29 36.77 -1.57
C ASP A 680 8.32 35.25 -1.30
N GLY A 681 7.98 34.40 -2.27
CA GLY A 681 7.86 32.94 -2.05
C GLY A 681 9.13 32.32 -1.45
N ALA A 682 10.30 32.77 -1.91
CA ALA A 682 11.58 32.41 -1.33
C ALA A 682 11.68 32.84 0.14
N ALA A 683 11.45 34.13 0.46
CA ALA A 683 11.55 34.63 1.83
C ALA A 683 10.62 33.89 2.80
N ARG A 684 9.42 33.49 2.32
CA ARG A 684 8.37 32.76 3.06
C ARG A 684 8.57 31.24 3.12
N ARG A 685 9.57 30.69 2.43
CA ARG A 685 9.86 29.25 2.31
C ARG A 685 8.76 28.44 1.63
N LEU A 686 8.12 29.03 0.63
CA LEU A 686 6.99 28.43 -0.08
C LEU A 686 7.32 28.05 -1.53
N LEU A 687 8.59 28.11 -1.97
CA LEU A 687 8.94 27.70 -3.33
C LEU A 687 8.59 26.22 -3.54
N GLY A 688 7.74 25.95 -4.52
CA GLY A 688 7.22 24.61 -4.82
C GLY A 688 6.12 24.08 -3.87
N ALA A 689 5.79 24.82 -2.81
CA ALA A 689 4.77 24.42 -1.83
C ALA A 689 3.41 25.06 -2.13
N LEU A 690 2.33 24.49 -1.58
CA LEU A 690 1.00 25.09 -1.61
C LEU A 690 0.99 26.43 -0.84
N HIS A 691 0.43 27.49 -1.44
CA HIS A 691 0.23 28.77 -0.77
C HIS A 691 -1.27 29.11 -0.62
N LEU A 692 -2.05 29.02 -1.70
CA LEU A 692 -3.51 29.24 -1.69
C LEU A 692 -4.22 28.02 -2.27
N LEU A 693 -5.25 27.54 -1.57
CA LEU A 693 -6.20 26.54 -2.06
C LEU A 693 -7.60 27.12 -1.98
N PHE A 694 -8.16 27.47 -3.13
CA PHE A 694 -9.57 27.81 -3.28
C PHE A 694 -10.35 26.52 -3.46
N ASP A 695 -11.34 26.29 -2.60
CA ASP A 695 -12.23 25.12 -2.61
C ASP A 695 -13.69 25.59 -2.50
N GLN A 696 -14.64 24.65 -2.40
CA GLN A 696 -16.05 24.98 -2.28
C GLN A 696 -16.44 25.60 -0.93
N ALA A 697 -15.58 25.52 0.09
CA ALA A 697 -15.79 26.15 1.39
C ALA A 697 -15.16 27.55 1.49
N GLY A 698 -14.30 27.94 0.54
CA GLY A 698 -13.63 29.24 0.50
C GLY A 698 -12.15 29.10 0.14
N LEU A 699 -11.27 29.60 1.01
CA LEU A 699 -9.82 29.64 0.79
C LEU A 699 -9.07 29.10 2.01
N VAL A 700 -8.14 28.17 1.79
CA VAL A 700 -7.01 27.89 2.70
C VAL A 700 -5.80 28.70 2.25
N ARG A 701 -5.20 29.46 3.18
CA ARG A 701 -3.95 30.19 2.95
C ARG A 701 -2.86 29.74 3.89
N ILE A 702 -1.68 29.42 3.36
CA ILE A 702 -0.44 29.13 4.12
C ILE A 702 0.51 30.31 3.90
N PRO A 703 0.61 31.26 4.83
CA PRO A 703 1.40 32.48 4.62
C PRO A 703 2.91 32.27 4.61
N GLU A 704 3.39 31.26 5.34
CA GLU A 704 4.81 30.95 5.52
C GLU A 704 5.02 29.55 6.13
N ALA A 705 6.22 29.01 5.93
CA ALA A 705 6.67 27.76 6.53
C ALA A 705 8.00 27.93 7.27
N ASP A 706 8.31 27.03 8.20
CA ASP A 706 9.62 26.96 8.85
C ASP A 706 10.71 26.38 7.92
N PHE A 707 11.96 26.25 8.40
CA PHE A 707 13.07 25.77 7.57
C PHE A 707 12.98 24.27 7.23
N LYS A 708 12.03 23.54 7.83
CA LYS A 708 11.74 22.14 7.55
C LYS A 708 10.48 21.97 6.70
N GLY A 709 9.83 23.07 6.33
CA GLY A 709 8.61 23.09 5.52
C GLY A 709 7.32 22.94 6.34
N ASN A 710 7.37 23.00 7.68
CA ASN A 710 6.14 22.95 8.48
C ASN A 710 5.40 24.29 8.39
N PRO A 711 4.06 24.30 8.19
CA PRO A 711 3.28 25.53 8.27
C PRO A 711 3.36 26.15 9.66
N VAL A 712 3.84 27.39 9.75
CA VAL A 712 3.83 28.16 11.00
C VAL A 712 2.43 28.71 11.28
N ARG A 713 1.70 29.03 10.20
CA ARG A 713 0.31 29.47 10.23
C ARG A 713 -0.46 28.89 9.05
N ALA A 714 -1.71 28.52 9.30
CA ALA A 714 -2.69 28.19 8.29
C ALA A 714 -3.96 29.01 8.56
N GLU A 715 -4.59 29.51 7.51
CA GLU A 715 -5.76 30.37 7.61
C GLU A 715 -6.88 29.83 6.76
N ARG A 716 -8.12 29.93 7.25
CA ARG A 716 -9.34 29.66 6.52
C ARG A 716 -10.15 30.94 6.39
N LEU A 717 -10.52 31.28 5.16
CA LEU A 717 -11.53 32.29 4.84
C LEU A 717 -12.72 31.56 4.20
N LEU A 718 -13.93 31.81 4.68
CA LEU A 718 -15.12 31.11 4.19
C LEU A 718 -15.71 31.75 2.94
N ALA A 719 -16.26 30.94 2.05
CA ALA A 719 -17.04 31.39 0.90
C ALA A 719 -18.33 32.09 1.37
N ARG A 720 -18.72 33.16 0.68
CA ARG A 720 -20.02 33.85 0.92
C ARG A 720 -21.21 33.01 0.45
N ALA A 721 -21.02 32.22 -0.60
CA ALA A 721 -22.04 31.34 -1.15
C ALA A 721 -22.04 29.98 -0.43
N TYR A 722 -22.85 29.86 0.64
CA TYR A 722 -22.89 28.64 1.46
C TYR A 722 -23.84 27.54 0.95
N SER A 723 -24.80 27.89 0.08
CA SER A 723 -25.85 26.98 -0.40
C SER A 723 -25.71 26.60 -1.89
N GLY A 724 -24.69 27.09 -2.57
CA GLY A 724 -24.42 26.84 -3.99
C GLY A 724 -22.94 26.60 -4.26
N ALA A 725 -22.63 26.19 -5.49
CA ALA A 725 -21.25 25.99 -5.90
C ALA A 725 -20.53 27.34 -6.07
N THR A 726 -19.33 27.45 -5.51
CA THR A 726 -18.48 28.64 -5.68
C THR A 726 -17.69 28.51 -6.97
N ASP A 727 -17.68 29.56 -7.81
CA ASP A 727 -16.99 29.57 -9.11
C ASP A 727 -15.71 30.40 -9.06
N TRP A 728 -14.58 29.71 -9.06
CA TRP A 728 -13.24 30.32 -9.03
C TRP A 728 -12.68 30.64 -10.43
N SER A 729 -13.48 30.57 -11.49
CA SER A 729 -12.98 30.76 -12.87
C SER A 729 -12.32 32.12 -13.09
N ALA A 730 -12.83 33.17 -12.44
CA ALA A 730 -12.21 34.50 -12.48
C ALA A 730 -10.82 34.53 -11.84
N VAL A 731 -10.60 33.74 -10.78
CA VAL A 731 -9.30 33.62 -10.11
C VAL A 731 -8.34 32.77 -10.94
N ALA A 732 -8.83 31.64 -11.48
CA ALA A 732 -8.02 30.71 -12.28
C ALA A 732 -7.49 31.32 -13.59
N ALA A 733 -8.16 32.35 -14.13
CA ALA A 733 -7.73 33.06 -15.32
C ALA A 733 -6.54 34.03 -15.10
N LEU A 734 -6.16 34.31 -13.84
CA LEU A 734 -5.14 35.30 -13.52
C LEU A 734 -3.74 34.68 -13.50
N ALA A 735 -2.83 35.26 -14.28
CA ALA A 735 -1.40 34.91 -14.27
C ALA A 735 -0.63 35.65 -13.16
N GLY A 736 -0.90 36.94 -12.97
CA GLY A 736 -0.28 37.78 -11.94
C GLY A 736 -0.71 37.37 -10.54
N TYR A 737 0.20 37.42 -9.56
CA TYR A 737 -0.13 37.10 -8.16
C TYR A 737 -0.92 38.21 -7.48
N ASP A 738 -0.58 39.47 -7.74
CA ASP A 738 -1.17 40.63 -7.06
C ASP A 738 -2.68 40.80 -7.30
N ASP A 739 -3.19 40.26 -8.42
CA ASP A 739 -4.61 40.35 -8.80
C ASP A 739 -5.48 39.22 -8.21
N ILE A 740 -4.87 38.13 -7.69
CA ILE A 740 -5.60 36.93 -7.24
C ILE A 740 -6.54 37.27 -6.09
N MET A 741 -6.01 37.86 -5.02
CA MET A 741 -6.79 38.16 -3.81
C MET A 741 -7.88 39.21 -4.08
N PRO A 742 -7.63 40.32 -4.81
CA PRO A 742 -8.67 41.22 -5.25
C PRO A 742 -9.83 40.53 -5.99
N ALA A 743 -9.54 39.58 -6.89
CA ALA A 743 -10.58 38.84 -7.63
C ALA A 743 -11.34 37.83 -6.76
N ALA A 744 -10.70 37.24 -5.76
CA ALA A 744 -11.34 36.28 -4.85
C ALA A 744 -12.19 36.95 -3.75
N THR A 745 -11.82 38.16 -3.33
CA THR A 745 -12.43 38.88 -2.19
C THR A 745 -13.96 39.00 -2.26
N PRO A 746 -14.59 39.30 -3.41
CA PRO A 746 -16.05 39.37 -3.51
C PRO A 746 -16.78 38.06 -3.17
N GLN A 747 -16.10 36.91 -3.30
CA GLN A 747 -16.65 35.58 -3.01
C GLN A 747 -16.30 35.08 -1.60
N LEU A 748 -15.47 35.81 -0.85
CA LEU A 748 -14.99 35.42 0.47
C LEU A 748 -15.48 36.37 1.57
N HIS A 749 -15.72 35.85 2.76
CA HIS A 749 -15.78 36.63 4.00
C HIS A 749 -14.36 37.07 4.41
N ALA A 750 -13.76 37.96 3.62
CA ALA A 750 -12.37 38.40 3.81
C ALA A 750 -12.14 39.20 5.10
N ASP A 751 -13.21 39.70 5.71
CA ASP A 751 -13.26 40.35 7.00
C ASP A 751 -13.15 39.37 8.19
N GLU A 752 -13.32 38.06 7.95
CA GLU A 752 -13.24 37.02 8.98
C GLU A 752 -12.22 35.94 8.59
N VAL A 753 -11.09 35.92 9.31
CA VAL A 753 -9.98 34.99 9.05
C VAL A 753 -9.82 34.04 10.23
N PHE A 754 -10.07 32.76 10.02
CA PHE A 754 -9.88 31.72 11.02
C PHE A 754 -8.45 31.18 10.94
N GLY A 755 -7.57 31.70 11.80
CA GLY A 755 -6.15 31.34 11.84
C GLY A 755 -5.84 30.21 12.82
N THR A 756 -5.02 29.26 12.41
CA THR A 756 -4.33 28.32 13.30
C THR A 756 -2.83 28.53 13.17
N ALA A 757 -2.10 28.50 14.28
CA ALA A 757 -0.64 28.63 14.28
C ALA A 757 0.00 27.51 15.11
N ALA A 758 1.21 27.10 14.75
CA ALA A 758 1.95 26.09 15.50
C ALA A 758 3.45 26.31 15.49
N THR A 759 4.12 25.90 16.57
CA THR A 759 5.58 25.77 16.66
C THR A 759 5.95 24.30 16.79
N TYR A 760 7.13 23.92 16.31
CA TYR A 760 7.55 22.52 16.24
C TYR A 760 8.93 22.33 16.85
N ASP A 761 9.19 21.10 17.27
CA ASP A 761 10.49 20.66 17.74
C ASP A 761 11.32 20.01 16.59
N ALA A 762 12.51 19.49 16.91
CA ALA A 762 13.38 18.87 15.91
C ALA A 762 12.85 17.56 15.32
N LEU A 763 11.84 16.96 15.94
CA LEU A 763 11.15 15.76 15.50
C LEU A 763 9.83 16.09 14.78
N ASN A 764 9.56 17.37 14.47
CA ASN A 764 8.31 17.88 13.88
C ASN A 764 7.06 17.67 14.75
N ARG A 765 7.24 17.53 16.08
CA ARG A 765 6.11 17.46 17.01
C ARG A 765 5.68 18.89 17.38
N PRO A 766 4.37 19.20 17.40
CA PRO A 766 3.89 20.50 17.86
C PRO A 766 4.30 20.76 19.31
N LEU A 767 4.89 21.91 19.61
CA LEU A 767 5.20 22.36 20.97
C LEU A 767 4.09 23.29 21.52
N GLN A 768 3.47 24.04 20.62
CA GLN A 768 2.35 24.93 20.92
C GLN A 768 1.47 25.03 19.67
N VAL A 769 0.15 25.02 19.88
CA VAL A 769 -0.85 25.22 18.82
C VAL A 769 -1.83 26.30 19.27
N THR A 770 -2.03 27.33 18.46
CA THR A 770 -3.05 28.36 18.69
C THR A 770 -4.20 28.13 17.73
N LEU A 771 -5.42 27.99 18.24
CA LEU A 771 -6.66 27.76 17.48
C LEU A 771 -7.32 29.09 17.04
N PRO A 772 -8.31 29.05 16.11
CA PRO A 772 -8.98 30.25 15.61
C PRO A 772 -9.69 31.12 16.65
N ASP A 773 -10.12 30.53 17.76
CA ASP A 773 -10.73 31.23 18.90
C ASP A 773 -9.69 31.82 19.87
N ALA A 774 -8.42 31.82 19.47
CA ALA A 774 -7.24 32.16 20.27
C ALA A 774 -6.89 31.15 21.39
N SER A 775 -7.58 30.02 21.49
CA SER A 775 -7.23 28.97 22.46
C SER A 775 -5.81 28.45 22.19
N VAL A 776 -4.96 28.44 23.22
CA VAL A 776 -3.56 27.96 23.12
C VAL A 776 -3.46 26.57 23.74
N ILE A 777 -2.99 25.59 22.96
CA ILE A 777 -2.76 24.21 23.37
C ILE A 777 -1.26 23.97 23.46
N VAL A 778 -0.80 23.39 24.57
CA VAL A 778 0.60 23.04 24.83
C VAL A 778 0.67 21.55 25.16
N PRO A 779 0.97 20.68 24.17
CA PRO A 779 1.29 19.28 24.43
C PRO A 779 2.66 19.15 25.11
N SER A 780 2.86 18.08 25.87
CA SER A 780 4.16 17.66 26.38
C SER A 780 4.35 16.19 26.07
N TYR A 781 5.55 15.81 25.68
CA TYR A 781 5.88 14.44 25.30
C TYR A 781 6.82 13.81 26.33
N ASN A 782 6.65 12.53 26.61
CA ASN A 782 7.62 11.77 27.39
C ASN A 782 8.82 11.39 26.51
N ARG A 783 9.84 10.77 27.14
CA ARG A 783 11.04 10.31 26.44
C ARG A 783 10.77 9.22 25.40
N GLY A 784 9.63 8.53 25.42
CA GLY A 784 9.25 7.62 24.32
C GLY A 784 8.58 8.31 23.13
N GLY A 785 8.43 9.64 23.17
CA GLY A 785 7.75 10.42 22.14
C GLY A 785 6.23 10.45 22.26
N PHE A 786 5.65 9.79 23.27
CA PHE A 786 4.21 9.78 23.50
C PHE A 786 3.76 11.06 24.22
N LEU A 787 2.59 11.58 23.88
CA LEU A 787 1.95 12.67 24.63
C LEU A 787 1.83 12.24 26.11
N SER A 788 2.31 13.02 27.05
CA SER A 788 2.20 12.75 28.49
C SER A 788 1.25 13.72 29.18
N ARG A 789 1.19 14.96 28.70
CA ARG A 789 0.35 16.03 29.26
C ARG A 789 -0.18 16.92 28.16
N LEU A 790 -1.39 17.44 28.34
CA LEU A 790 -2.02 18.40 27.43
C LEU A 790 -2.61 19.55 28.25
N ARG A 791 -2.01 20.73 28.12
CA ARG A 791 -2.54 21.97 28.71
C ARG A 791 -3.23 22.80 27.64
N ALA A 792 -4.29 23.48 28.02
CA ALA A 792 -4.95 24.46 27.16
C ALA A 792 -5.24 25.75 27.93
N GLN A 793 -5.23 26.87 27.22
CA GLN A 793 -5.66 28.17 27.69
C GLN A 793 -6.80 28.64 26.77
N PRO A 794 -8.07 28.32 27.11
CA PRO A 794 -9.21 28.66 26.27
C PRO A 794 -9.30 30.17 25.99
N GLY A 795 -9.50 30.55 24.73
CA GLY A 795 -9.52 31.95 24.30
C GLY A 795 -8.19 32.70 24.45
N GLY A 796 -7.11 32.01 24.81
CA GLY A 796 -5.80 32.62 25.09
C GLY A 796 -5.79 33.51 26.34
N GLN A 797 -6.81 33.39 27.20
CA GLN A 797 -6.99 34.19 28.40
C GLN A 797 -6.91 33.31 29.66
N GLY A 798 -6.48 33.89 30.79
CA GLY A 798 -6.43 33.20 32.09
C GLY A 798 -5.25 32.24 32.24
N ALA A 799 -5.35 31.29 33.17
CA ALA A 799 -4.31 30.28 33.40
C ALA A 799 -4.47 29.07 32.47
N PHE A 800 -3.36 28.40 32.16
CA PHE A 800 -3.42 27.08 31.53
C PHE A 800 -4.12 26.09 32.46
N ILE A 801 -5.08 25.34 31.91
CA ILE A 801 -5.76 24.22 32.55
C ILE A 801 -5.28 22.90 31.95
N ASP A 802 -5.16 21.87 32.77
CA ASP A 802 -4.88 20.52 32.28
C ASP A 802 -6.15 19.93 31.66
N PHE A 803 -6.06 19.46 30.43
CA PHE A 803 -7.08 18.57 29.85
C PHE A 803 -6.67 17.12 30.09
N LEU A 804 -5.39 16.84 29.84
CA LEU A 804 -4.72 15.60 30.22
C LEU A 804 -3.59 15.97 31.18
N ALA A 805 -3.74 15.57 32.45
CA ALA A 805 -2.75 15.83 33.48
C ALA A 805 -1.58 14.83 33.41
N ASP A 806 -1.87 13.58 33.06
CA ASP A 806 -0.88 12.49 32.99
C ASP A 806 -1.43 11.30 32.18
N GLN A 807 -0.55 10.53 31.54
CA GLN A 807 -0.88 9.22 30.98
C GLN A 807 0.37 8.36 30.87
N ASP A 808 0.17 7.04 30.81
CA ASP A 808 1.20 6.09 30.42
C ASP A 808 0.66 5.08 29.41
N VAL A 809 1.58 4.45 28.68
CA VAL A 809 1.30 3.45 27.65
C VAL A 809 2.09 2.17 27.93
N ASP A 810 1.58 1.06 27.42
CA ASP A 810 2.33 -0.19 27.38
C ASP A 810 3.39 -0.17 26.27
N ALA A 811 4.15 -1.25 26.15
CA ALA A 811 5.20 -1.37 25.14
C ALA A 811 4.65 -1.38 23.69
N ASN A 812 3.36 -1.62 23.48
CA ASN A 812 2.68 -1.53 22.19
C ASN A 812 2.18 -0.11 21.88
N GLY A 813 2.44 0.86 22.76
CA GLY A 813 1.93 2.23 22.65
C GLY A 813 0.45 2.36 22.98
N GLN A 814 -0.17 1.36 23.59
CA GLN A 814 -1.57 1.39 24.00
C GLN A 814 -1.67 2.00 25.40
N ARG A 815 -2.63 2.91 25.63
CA ARG A 815 -2.83 3.54 26.93
C ARG A 815 -3.04 2.50 28.04
N LEU A 816 -2.31 2.64 29.14
CA LEU A 816 -2.54 1.94 30.42
C LEU A 816 -3.51 2.73 31.29
N PHE A 817 -3.31 4.05 31.37
CA PHE A 817 -4.23 4.97 32.03
C PHE A 817 -4.18 6.37 31.43
N ALA A 818 -5.21 7.17 31.70
CA ALA A 818 -5.24 8.60 31.44
C ALA A 818 -5.86 9.33 32.64
N ARG A 819 -5.14 10.32 33.18
CA ARG A 819 -5.63 11.22 34.22
C ARG A 819 -6.02 12.54 33.58
N PHE A 820 -7.29 12.89 33.71
CA PHE A 820 -7.85 14.12 33.14
C PHE A 820 -7.78 15.25 34.17
N GLY A 821 -7.75 16.50 33.70
CA GLY A 821 -7.67 17.65 34.62
C GLY A 821 -8.95 17.93 35.42
N ASN A 822 -10.05 17.22 35.12
CA ASN A 822 -11.26 17.21 35.95
C ASN A 822 -11.18 16.22 37.14
N GLY A 823 -10.03 15.60 37.38
CA GLY A 823 -9.80 14.66 38.49
C GLY A 823 -10.22 13.20 38.20
N MET A 824 -10.71 12.91 36.99
CA MET A 824 -11.06 11.56 36.57
C MET A 824 -9.83 10.77 36.12
N LEU A 825 -9.84 9.47 36.44
CA LEU A 825 -8.83 8.50 36.00
C LEU A 825 -9.52 7.38 35.22
N THR A 826 -9.11 7.20 33.97
CA THR A 826 -9.48 6.03 33.17
C THR A 826 -8.31 5.05 33.13
N ARG A 827 -8.57 3.77 33.42
CA ARG A 827 -7.61 2.65 33.31
C ARG A 827 -8.09 1.65 32.27
N TYR A 828 -7.13 1.14 31.50
CA TYR A 828 -7.36 0.17 30.43
C TYR A 828 -6.64 -1.14 30.80
N PHE A 829 -7.39 -2.23 30.84
CA PHE A 829 -6.86 -3.57 31.13
C PHE A 829 -7.02 -4.41 29.88
N ARG A 830 -5.93 -5.07 29.47
CA ARG A 830 -5.89 -5.87 28.25
C ARG A 830 -5.62 -7.32 28.58
N ASP A 831 -6.14 -8.19 27.74
CA ASP A 831 -5.78 -9.59 27.74
C ASP A 831 -4.29 -9.73 27.34
N PRO A 832 -3.45 -10.43 28.13
CA PRO A 832 -2.01 -10.47 27.92
C PRO A 832 -1.57 -11.32 26.72
N LEU A 833 -2.46 -12.12 26.14
CA LEU A 833 -2.16 -13.01 25.02
C LEU A 833 -2.57 -12.40 23.66
N THR A 834 -3.64 -11.58 23.67
CA THR A 834 -4.25 -11.00 22.47
C THR A 834 -4.17 -9.47 22.41
N PHE A 835 -3.86 -8.81 23.54
CA PHE A 835 -3.82 -7.35 23.71
C PHE A 835 -5.16 -6.65 23.43
N ARG A 836 -6.26 -7.40 23.37
CA ARG A 836 -7.62 -6.85 23.30
C ARG A 836 -8.01 -6.22 24.63
N LEU A 837 -8.82 -5.18 24.59
CA LEU A 837 -9.29 -4.48 25.79
C LEU A 837 -10.25 -5.40 26.57
N ALA A 838 -9.82 -5.94 27.70
CA ALA A 838 -10.63 -6.81 28.55
C ALA A 838 -11.51 -6.02 29.53
N SER A 839 -11.02 -4.87 30.01
CA SER A 839 -11.80 -3.98 30.88
C SER A 839 -11.40 -2.52 30.75
N LEU A 840 -12.37 -1.63 30.92
CA LEU A 840 -12.19 -0.19 31.02
C LEU A 840 -12.86 0.34 32.28
N VAL A 841 -12.12 1.09 33.09
CA VAL A 841 -12.61 1.63 34.36
C VAL A 841 -12.38 3.13 34.40
N THR A 842 -13.42 3.92 34.65
CA THR A 842 -13.35 5.37 34.85
C THR A 842 -13.93 5.75 36.21
N ALA A 843 -13.11 6.33 37.09
CA ALA A 843 -13.50 6.74 38.43
C ALA A 843 -12.75 8.01 38.86
N PRO A 844 -13.24 8.79 39.85
CA PRO A 844 -12.43 9.83 40.48
C PRO A 844 -11.12 9.24 41.03
N GLN A 845 -10.04 10.02 41.01
CA GLN A 845 -8.76 9.55 41.51
C GLN A 845 -8.84 9.17 43.01
N GLY A 846 -8.39 7.96 43.34
CA GLY A 846 -8.39 7.43 44.72
C GLY A 846 -9.71 6.82 45.17
N ALA A 847 -10.76 6.89 44.35
CA ALA A 847 -12.04 6.25 44.60
C ALA A 847 -11.95 4.72 44.42
N ASP A 848 -12.82 3.97 45.11
CA ASP A 848 -12.94 2.53 44.94
C ASP A 848 -13.63 2.22 43.60
N PRO A 849 -12.95 1.60 42.61
CA PRO A 849 -13.55 1.29 41.33
C PRO A 849 -14.75 0.33 41.38
N ALA A 850 -14.92 -0.42 42.46
CA ALA A 850 -16.04 -1.34 42.60
C ALA A 850 -17.35 -0.61 42.95
N THR A 851 -17.28 0.51 43.66
CA THR A 851 -18.47 1.21 44.19
C THR A 851 -18.62 2.63 43.70
N GLU A 852 -17.54 3.26 43.23
CA GLU A 852 -17.48 4.68 42.89
C GLU A 852 -17.05 4.94 41.44
N ALA A 853 -16.88 3.88 40.64
CA ALA A 853 -16.67 4.03 39.21
C ALA A 853 -17.92 4.64 38.55
N LEU A 854 -17.71 5.56 37.62
CA LEU A 854 -18.76 6.04 36.72
C LEU A 854 -19.01 5.05 35.58
N GLN A 855 -17.97 4.27 35.24
CA GLN A 855 -17.96 3.30 34.17
C GLN A 855 -16.97 2.18 34.54
N ASN A 856 -17.40 0.92 34.47
CA ASN A 856 -16.55 -0.25 34.70
C ASN A 856 -16.96 -1.37 33.72
N ILE A 857 -16.54 -1.22 32.47
CA ILE A 857 -16.97 -2.11 31.39
C ILE A 857 -16.00 -3.28 31.31
N ALA A 858 -16.53 -4.50 31.38
CA ALA A 858 -15.85 -5.73 30.99
C ALA A 858 -16.28 -6.12 29.57
N TYR A 859 -15.32 -6.58 28.76
CA TYR A 859 -15.53 -7.03 27.39
C TYR A 859 -15.13 -8.50 27.27
N THR A 860 -15.95 -9.28 26.57
CA THR A 860 -15.68 -10.68 26.24
C THR A 860 -15.74 -10.88 24.74
N TYR A 861 -14.75 -11.57 24.19
CA TYR A 861 -14.59 -11.80 22.76
C TYR A 861 -14.65 -13.29 22.43
N ASP A 862 -15.14 -13.62 21.24
CA ASP A 862 -14.97 -14.97 20.67
C ASP A 862 -13.53 -15.21 20.18
N ALA A 863 -13.28 -16.41 19.64
CA ALA A 863 -11.96 -16.84 19.15
C ALA A 863 -11.41 -15.95 18.02
N VAL A 864 -12.28 -15.41 17.17
CA VAL A 864 -11.91 -14.53 16.04
C VAL A 864 -11.68 -13.10 16.51
N GLY A 865 -12.43 -12.64 17.51
CA GLY A 865 -12.35 -11.31 18.10
C GLY A 865 -13.60 -10.46 18.03
N ASN A 866 -14.75 -11.06 17.73
CA ASN A 866 -16.02 -10.35 17.81
C ASN A 866 -16.39 -10.11 19.27
N LEU A 867 -16.89 -8.92 19.58
CA LEU A 867 -17.36 -8.59 20.93
C LEU A 867 -18.68 -9.31 21.17
N VAL A 868 -18.69 -10.38 21.97
CA VAL A 868 -19.91 -11.17 22.21
C VAL A 868 -20.67 -10.73 23.45
N GLU A 869 -20.00 -10.13 24.43
CA GLU A 869 -20.65 -9.59 25.62
C GLU A 869 -19.89 -8.36 26.14
N LEU A 870 -20.65 -7.33 26.52
CA LEU A 870 -20.14 -6.22 27.31
C LEU A 870 -20.97 -6.10 28.60
N ARG A 871 -20.33 -5.78 29.71
CA ARG A 871 -21.02 -5.59 31.00
C ARG A 871 -20.45 -4.43 31.77
N ASP A 872 -21.28 -3.43 32.05
CA ASP A 872 -20.92 -2.31 32.92
C ASP A 872 -21.19 -2.66 34.39
N ARG A 873 -20.13 -2.95 35.13
CA ARG A 873 -20.14 -3.30 36.55
C ARG A 873 -20.35 -2.09 37.46
N ALA A 874 -20.26 -0.87 36.94
CA ALA A 874 -20.54 0.35 37.71
C ALA A 874 -22.04 0.61 37.87
N GLN A 875 -22.88 -0.10 37.11
CA GLN A 875 -24.31 0.16 37.03
C GLN A 875 -25.10 -1.01 37.61
N ASP A 876 -25.95 -0.72 38.59
CA ASP A 876 -26.86 -1.69 39.16
C ASP A 876 -27.89 -2.19 38.14
N SER A 877 -28.38 -3.41 38.38
CA SER A 877 -29.58 -3.89 37.70
C SER A 877 -30.78 -3.03 38.11
N ARG A 878 -31.56 -2.57 37.15
CA ARG A 878 -32.79 -1.80 37.39
C ARG A 878 -33.99 -2.73 37.38
N PHE A 879 -34.99 -2.45 38.23
CA PHE A 879 -36.23 -3.19 38.26
C PHE A 879 -37.37 -2.30 37.76
N PHE A 880 -38.01 -2.71 36.68
CA PHE A 880 -39.12 -1.98 36.08
C PHE A 880 -40.14 -2.98 35.53
N ALA A 881 -41.43 -2.74 35.80
CA ALA A 881 -42.53 -3.61 35.36
C ALA A 881 -42.29 -5.11 35.64
N ASN A 882 -41.79 -5.46 36.84
CA ASN A 882 -41.43 -6.82 37.28
C ASN A 882 -40.31 -7.52 36.46
N ALA A 883 -39.57 -6.80 35.62
CA ALA A 883 -38.36 -7.29 34.97
C ALA A 883 -37.10 -6.76 35.67
N SER A 884 -36.07 -7.61 35.79
CA SER A 884 -34.72 -7.20 36.20
C SER A 884 -33.89 -6.93 34.94
N VAL A 885 -33.33 -5.73 34.83
CA VAL A 885 -32.63 -5.24 33.65
C VAL A 885 -31.18 -4.98 34.02
N GLY A 886 -30.30 -5.89 33.61
CA GLY A 886 -28.86 -5.79 33.82
C GLY A 886 -28.21 -4.71 32.95
N ALA A 887 -27.01 -4.30 33.35
CA ALA A 887 -26.16 -3.38 32.59
C ALA A 887 -25.23 -4.12 31.60
N ASN A 888 -25.72 -5.21 31.02
CA ASN A 888 -25.01 -5.99 30.02
C ASN A 888 -25.66 -5.85 28.65
N ALA A 889 -24.84 -5.95 27.61
CA ALA A 889 -25.30 -6.14 26.24
C ALA A 889 -24.60 -7.36 25.66
N ARG A 890 -25.35 -8.16 24.90
CA ARG A 890 -24.84 -9.38 24.27
C ARG A 890 -25.06 -9.30 22.78
N PHE A 891 -24.10 -9.83 22.06
CA PHE A 891 -24.09 -9.89 20.61
C PHE A 891 -23.93 -11.34 20.16
N THR A 892 -24.55 -11.64 19.03
CA THR A 892 -24.40 -12.89 18.30
C THR A 892 -24.12 -12.53 16.86
N TYR A 893 -23.15 -13.22 16.27
CA TYR A 893 -22.73 -13.03 14.89
C TYR A 893 -23.03 -14.28 14.09
N ASP A 894 -23.17 -14.15 12.77
CA ASP A 894 -23.07 -15.29 11.85
C ASP A 894 -21.60 -15.68 11.63
N ALA A 895 -21.36 -16.71 10.82
CA ALA A 895 -20.01 -17.19 10.50
C ALA A 895 -19.15 -16.13 9.77
N LEU A 896 -19.76 -15.12 9.14
CA LEU A 896 -19.05 -14.03 8.47
C LEU A 896 -18.80 -12.84 9.39
N SER A 897 -19.01 -13.01 10.70
CA SER A 897 -18.88 -11.95 11.70
C SER A 897 -19.84 -10.77 11.47
N GLN A 898 -21.00 -11.01 10.84
CA GLN A 898 -22.08 -10.04 10.74
C GLN A 898 -22.98 -10.14 11.96
N LEU A 899 -23.35 -9.00 12.55
CA LEU A 899 -24.21 -8.97 13.73
C LEU A 899 -25.62 -9.45 13.34
N VAL A 900 -26.08 -10.56 13.91
CA VAL A 900 -27.43 -11.12 13.66
C VAL A 900 -28.36 -10.93 14.84
N ARG A 901 -27.82 -10.70 16.05
CA ARG A 901 -28.63 -10.43 17.23
C ARG A 901 -27.90 -9.56 18.24
N ALA A 902 -28.59 -8.55 18.77
CA ALA A 902 -28.13 -7.74 19.88
C ALA A 902 -29.18 -7.72 21.01
N THR A 903 -28.72 -7.77 22.24
CA THR A 903 -29.56 -7.56 23.43
C THR A 903 -28.91 -6.52 24.33
N GLY A 904 -29.72 -5.81 25.10
CA GLY A 904 -29.23 -4.79 26.02
C GLY A 904 -30.36 -4.15 26.81
N ARG A 905 -30.14 -2.91 27.25
CA ARG A 905 -31.15 -2.12 27.97
C ARG A 905 -31.45 -0.82 27.26
N GLU A 906 -32.72 -0.45 27.29
CA GLU A 906 -33.22 0.81 26.73
C GLU A 906 -34.21 1.46 27.70
N LEU A 907 -34.47 2.76 27.50
CA LEU A 907 -35.54 3.45 28.21
C LEU A 907 -36.89 2.90 27.73
N ALA A 908 -37.78 2.57 28.66
CA ALA A 908 -39.15 2.20 28.36
C ALA A 908 -39.91 3.43 27.87
N GLY A 909 -40.42 3.38 26.63
CA GLY A 909 -41.29 4.40 26.05
C GLY A 909 -41.75 4.04 24.64
N PRO A 910 -42.92 4.55 24.19
CA PRO A 910 -43.51 4.19 22.90
C PRO A 910 -42.66 4.62 21.71
N THR A 911 -41.63 5.46 21.94
CA THR A 911 -40.64 5.84 20.95
C THR A 911 -39.76 4.68 20.48
N ASN A 912 -39.64 3.62 21.28
CA ASN A 912 -38.74 2.48 21.06
C ASN A 912 -39.52 1.17 20.75
N ASP A 913 -40.85 1.24 20.58
CA ASP A 913 -41.73 0.08 20.40
C ASP A 913 -42.04 -0.28 18.92
N GLY A 914 -41.41 0.41 17.96
CA GLY A 914 -41.52 0.10 16.53
C GLY A 914 -40.46 0.81 15.67
N PRO A 915 -40.17 0.33 14.44
CA PRO A 915 -39.29 1.03 13.50
C PRO A 915 -39.92 2.36 13.10
N ARG A 916 -39.32 3.46 13.56
CA ARG A 916 -39.79 4.81 13.25
C ARG A 916 -39.68 5.10 11.77
N ASN A 917 -40.72 5.68 11.19
CA ASN A 917 -40.64 6.34 9.88
C ASN A 917 -41.09 7.80 9.98
N HIS A 918 -41.01 8.51 8.86
CA HIS A 918 -41.31 9.94 8.77
C HIS A 918 -42.80 10.31 8.98
N THR A 919 -43.68 9.34 9.23
CA THR A 919 -45.13 9.54 9.44
C THR A 919 -45.59 9.31 10.89
N ASP A 920 -44.70 8.89 11.79
CA ASP A 920 -45.04 8.66 13.20
C ASP A 920 -45.06 9.99 13.97
N PHE A 921 -46.26 10.51 14.26
CA PHE A 921 -46.45 11.65 15.17
C PHE A 921 -46.33 11.23 16.64
N ASP A 922 -45.89 12.17 17.50
CA ASP A 922 -45.69 11.96 18.94
C ASP A 922 -46.93 11.40 19.65
N LEU A 923 -46.92 10.11 19.93
CA LEU A 923 -47.85 9.48 20.87
C LEU A 923 -47.45 9.86 22.31
N ILE A 924 -48.33 10.61 22.99
CA ILE A 924 -48.17 10.98 24.40
C ILE A 924 -48.20 9.72 25.27
N ALA A 925 -47.04 9.33 25.83
CA ALA A 925 -46.91 8.19 26.73
C ALA A 925 -47.20 8.53 28.20
N ARG A 926 -47.81 7.58 28.92
CA ARG A 926 -47.91 7.57 30.38
C ARG A 926 -46.61 7.09 31.04
N LEU A 927 -45.52 7.83 30.84
CA LEU A 927 -44.29 7.65 31.62
C LEU A 927 -44.19 8.70 32.73
N PRO A 928 -43.54 8.40 33.86
CA PRO A 928 -43.29 9.41 34.91
C PRO A 928 -42.42 10.58 34.41
N HIS A 929 -41.53 10.34 33.43
CA HIS A 929 -40.74 11.34 32.70
C HIS A 929 -39.93 10.66 31.56
N PRO A 930 -39.69 11.30 30.39
CA PRO A 930 -38.86 10.76 29.30
C PRO A 930 -37.36 10.61 29.60
N ASN A 931 -36.90 10.92 30.82
CA ASN A 931 -35.51 10.75 31.28
C ASN A 931 -35.46 9.94 32.60
N ASN A 932 -36.48 9.13 32.88
CA ASN A 932 -36.49 8.35 34.12
C ASN A 932 -35.56 7.14 34.01
N GLY A 933 -34.34 7.25 34.54
CA GLY A 933 -33.36 6.15 34.57
C GLY A 933 -33.77 4.90 35.37
N GLN A 934 -34.93 4.92 36.06
CA GLN A 934 -35.53 3.74 36.67
C GLN A 934 -36.51 3.00 35.74
N ALA A 935 -36.93 3.63 34.64
CA ALA A 935 -37.83 3.04 33.66
C ALA A 935 -37.04 2.39 32.51
N LEU A 936 -36.17 1.43 32.82
CA LEU A 936 -35.42 0.67 31.82
C LEU A 936 -36.08 -0.68 31.56
N ARG A 937 -36.02 -1.17 30.32
CA ARG A 937 -36.39 -2.54 29.95
C ARG A 937 -35.27 -3.22 29.16
N SER A 938 -35.33 -4.54 29.06
CA SER A 938 -34.43 -5.28 28.16
C SER A 938 -34.95 -5.18 26.73
N TYR A 939 -34.07 -5.03 25.75
CA TYR A 939 -34.39 -5.18 24.33
C TYR A 939 -33.66 -6.39 23.74
N SER A 940 -34.23 -6.94 22.67
CA SER A 940 -33.60 -7.90 21.78
C SER A 940 -33.93 -7.48 20.36
N GLU A 941 -32.91 -7.29 19.54
CA GLU A 941 -33.01 -6.99 18.11
C GLU A 941 -32.37 -8.12 17.33
N GLU A 942 -33.07 -8.61 16.31
CA GLU A 942 -32.61 -9.63 15.35
C GLU A 942 -32.59 -8.98 13.96
N TYR A 943 -31.50 -9.16 13.21
CA TYR A 943 -31.21 -8.47 11.95
C TYR A 943 -31.47 -9.34 10.72
#